data_AF-A0A5B9FXR2-F1
#
_entry.id   AF-A0A5B9FXR2-F1
#
_cell.length_a   1.000
_cell.length_b   1.000
_cell.length_c   1.000
_cell.angle_alpha   90.00
_cell.angle_beta   90.00
_cell.angle_gamma   90.00
#
_symmetry.space_group_name_H-M   'P 1'
#
loop_
_entity.id
_entity.type
_entity.pdbx_description
1 polymer ?
#
loop_
_entity_poly.entity_id
_entity_poly.type
_entity_poly.pdbx_seq_one_letter_code
_entity_poly.pdbx_strand_id
1 'polypeptide(L)'
;MKATKNILLMPAKLALLLLLISFQSCSTYNTKTADIESDLFNGDFSNAIASIENNKFLNKDRNRLLYLLEKGKVEHLNGNYENSNALLEEAYIMIEDRMTKTNVGQAVSAKFTNPMAEPYKGEDFEKVTIHYYKALNYFQLGQPAEALVEAKRINIKLYELNEKYKENKNKYSEDAFSQILQGILYESTGDINNAFIAYRNAEEIYARNGDQFFGVPTPLQLKKDLMRTSKAMGFQEDYETYRKKFGFPEDPKPTPPAKTTKKGKGKSKPAPEPVAVAQPVAPVATGEAIVFWENGLGPAKDQIVITASGADGFFYGTYYDGATQEEIFIPIPVGFDIGSVNAIAIPKYRQRYSYYSRAAVEVGNEDVTFELAQDFYPIAKQCLKDRMLRETIDLVARFATKKAASAGLGALGKELFGDTAGDLMKLGGDIAGAATEKADTRNWQTLPATISYIRVPLQEGENKFLIKKQGPQGIDTDTLYIPYKKGLQIVNYFDLGRTQLLPPPGSAASQAVTKTDTQLSEARTSLLAAKSDKPADIPAKNSISIPAETTPLTPVKEGITVTTVVNNYVKAAGGEDKIKGIETMVMKTSSVSSYEGKTTTVTMVTKMDKTNNCSVKSFTDGQESFSMVVNNNGGYMVMGGSRTKLDKKTYDNVKNGRNFYQNFIIPLSDPNSKLEGITSINNQEAYAVSYKDATYGTKMTNYYCTKTGLIIASNAKIDNTSSTSYFTDYREVNGIMFPFKTTTATNGVSSEMVTTELLVNQGVYETDFQ
;
A
#
# COMPACT_ATOMS: atom_id res chain seq x y z
N MET A 1 8.58 -0.98 59.75
CA MET A 1 7.55 -1.19 58.69
C MET A 1 7.90 -0.65 57.30
N LYS A 2 9.06 -0.02 57.04
CA LYS A 2 9.43 0.44 55.68
C LYS A 2 10.16 -0.60 54.81
N ALA A 3 10.78 -1.63 55.41
CA ALA A 3 11.54 -2.65 54.67
C ALA A 3 10.64 -3.70 53.96
N THR A 4 9.43 -3.95 54.46
CA THR A 4 8.54 -4.99 53.93
C THR A 4 7.76 -4.58 52.68
N LYS A 5 7.59 -3.28 52.40
CA LYS A 5 6.90 -2.79 51.19
C LYS A 5 7.75 -2.94 49.92
N ASN A 6 9.07 -2.81 50.02
CA ASN A 6 9.95 -2.89 48.84
C ASN A 6 10.13 -4.32 48.29
N ILE A 7 9.90 -5.35 49.12
CA ILE A 7 10.08 -6.76 48.72
C ILE A 7 8.88 -7.26 47.88
N LEU A 8 7.67 -6.71 48.06
CA LEU A 8 6.50 -7.02 47.22
C LEU A 8 6.42 -6.19 45.92
N LEU A 9 7.03 -5.00 45.89
CA LEU A 9 7.01 -4.11 44.72
C LEU A 9 8.00 -4.53 43.63
N MET A 10 9.08 -5.23 43.98
CA MET A 10 10.11 -5.68 43.04
C MET A 10 9.63 -6.76 42.04
N PRO A 11 8.93 -7.84 42.45
CA PRO A 11 8.37 -8.80 41.49
C PRO A 11 7.24 -8.20 40.64
N ALA A 12 6.44 -7.26 41.16
CA ALA A 12 5.42 -6.55 40.38
C ALA A 12 6.04 -5.61 39.32
N LYS A 13 7.13 -4.93 39.64
CA LYS A 13 7.89 -4.11 38.68
C LYS A 13 8.60 -4.97 37.64
N LEU A 14 9.14 -6.12 38.02
CA LEU A 14 9.78 -7.06 37.09
C LEU A 14 8.75 -7.72 36.17
N ALA A 15 7.57 -8.07 36.67
CA ALA A 15 6.45 -8.58 35.88
C ALA A 15 5.91 -7.52 34.91
N LEU A 16 5.78 -6.26 35.33
CA LEU A 16 5.37 -5.15 34.44
C LEU A 16 6.44 -4.86 33.37
N LEU A 17 7.73 -4.93 33.72
CA LEU A 17 8.84 -4.77 32.77
C LEU A 17 8.88 -5.93 31.76
N LEU A 18 8.70 -7.18 32.21
CA LEU A 18 8.58 -8.37 31.33
C LEU A 18 7.33 -8.29 30.44
N LEU A 19 6.21 -7.78 30.96
CA LEU A 19 4.98 -7.54 30.21
C LEU A 19 5.21 -6.47 29.12
N LEU A 20 5.87 -5.35 29.44
CA LEU A 20 6.20 -4.27 28.50
C LEU A 20 7.21 -4.72 27.43
N ILE A 21 8.18 -5.56 27.79
CA ILE A 21 9.14 -6.14 26.84
C ILE A 21 8.44 -7.15 25.90
N SER A 22 7.43 -7.88 26.39
CA SER A 22 6.64 -8.82 25.56
C SER A 22 5.74 -8.14 24.52
N PHE A 23 5.49 -6.83 24.63
CA PHE A 23 4.76 -6.04 23.62
C PHE A 23 5.64 -5.44 22.51
N GLN A 24 6.97 -5.59 22.56
CA GLN A 24 7.91 -5.09 21.55
C GLN A 24 8.07 -6.01 20.32
N SER A 25 7.49 -7.22 20.34
CA SER A 25 7.41 -8.09 19.16
C SER A 25 6.20 -7.69 18.30
N CYS A 26 6.35 -6.66 17.47
CA CYS A 26 5.34 -6.30 16.48
C CYS A 26 5.40 -7.25 15.28
N SER A 27 4.92 -8.48 15.45
CA SER A 27 4.75 -9.49 14.40
C SER A 27 3.72 -9.02 13.35
N THR A 28 4.10 -8.87 12.08
CA THR A 28 3.15 -8.67 10.95
C THR A 28 2.38 -9.96 10.66
N TYR A 29 1.31 -9.91 9.86
CA TYR A 29 0.59 -11.13 9.46
C TYR A 29 1.53 -12.20 8.88
N ASN A 30 2.45 -11.83 7.99
CA ASN A 30 3.42 -12.75 7.38
C ASN A 30 4.24 -13.52 8.43
N THR A 31 4.69 -12.86 9.50
CA THR A 31 5.42 -13.56 10.59
C THR A 31 4.54 -14.55 11.37
N LYS A 32 3.21 -14.41 11.33
CA LYS A 32 2.26 -15.33 11.98
C LYS A 32 1.92 -16.53 11.11
N THR A 33 2.34 -16.54 9.85
CA THR A 33 2.08 -17.59 8.87
C THR A 33 3.37 -18.17 8.26
N ALA A 34 4.53 -17.85 8.85
CA ALA A 34 5.84 -18.28 8.35
C ALA A 34 5.96 -19.81 8.19
N ASP A 35 5.34 -20.60 9.08
CA ASP A 35 5.33 -22.06 9.00
C ASP A 35 4.60 -22.54 7.74
N ILE A 36 3.45 -21.93 7.41
CA ILE A 36 2.69 -22.22 6.20
C ILE A 36 3.53 -21.92 4.96
N GLU A 37 4.25 -20.81 4.95
CA GLU A 37 5.13 -20.46 3.82
C GLU A 37 6.27 -21.47 3.66
N SER A 38 6.86 -21.93 4.77
CA SER A 38 7.89 -22.96 4.76
C SER A 38 7.37 -24.27 4.18
N ASP A 39 6.17 -24.71 4.58
CA ASP A 39 5.53 -25.92 4.07
C ASP A 39 5.28 -25.81 2.55
N LEU A 40 4.76 -24.66 2.09
CA LEU A 40 4.54 -24.39 0.67
C LEU A 40 5.82 -24.35 -0.14
N PHE A 41 6.89 -23.75 0.38
CA PHE A 41 8.19 -23.73 -0.27
C PHE A 41 8.76 -25.13 -0.46
N ASN A 42 8.47 -26.06 0.45
CA ASN A 42 8.88 -27.46 0.39
C ASN A 42 7.92 -28.35 -0.43
N GLY A 43 6.82 -27.79 -0.95
CA GLY A 43 5.78 -28.54 -1.67
C GLY A 43 4.93 -29.45 -0.78
N ASP A 44 4.96 -29.24 0.55
CA ASP A 44 4.22 -30.06 1.52
C ASP A 44 2.84 -29.47 1.79
N PHE A 45 1.93 -29.64 0.83
CA PHE A 45 0.58 -29.07 0.90
C PHE A 45 -0.26 -29.65 2.03
N SER A 46 -0.04 -30.93 2.38
CA SER A 46 -0.75 -31.58 3.49
C SER A 46 -0.38 -30.95 4.83
N ASN A 47 0.92 -30.73 5.09
CA ASN A 47 1.34 -30.00 6.27
C ASN A 47 0.93 -28.53 6.23
N ALA A 48 0.97 -27.86 5.07
CA ALA A 48 0.48 -26.49 4.94
C ALA A 48 -1.01 -26.36 5.33
N ILE A 49 -1.86 -27.31 4.94
CA ILE A 49 -3.28 -27.37 5.36
C ILE A 49 -3.38 -27.52 6.88
N ALA A 50 -2.63 -28.47 7.47
CA ALA A 50 -2.62 -28.67 8.91
C ALA A 50 -2.10 -27.44 9.67
N SER A 51 -1.09 -26.75 9.14
CA SER A 51 -0.54 -25.50 9.66
C SER A 51 -1.59 -24.39 9.65
N ILE A 52 -2.41 -24.29 8.59
CA ILE A 52 -3.54 -23.35 8.53
C ILE A 52 -4.61 -23.69 9.59
N GLU A 53 -5.00 -24.96 9.68
CA GLU A 53 -6.04 -25.44 10.61
C GLU A 53 -5.65 -25.27 12.09
N ASN A 54 -4.37 -25.37 12.40
CA ASN A 54 -3.87 -25.20 13.76
C ASN A 54 -3.45 -23.75 14.08
N ASN A 55 -3.50 -22.85 13.09
CA ASN A 55 -3.07 -21.48 13.26
C ASN A 55 -4.06 -20.68 14.12
N LYS A 56 -3.67 -20.42 15.38
CA LYS A 56 -4.46 -19.63 16.34
C LYS A 56 -4.82 -18.22 15.86
N PHE A 57 -4.04 -17.62 14.95
CA PHE A 57 -4.37 -16.32 14.40
C PHE A 57 -5.46 -16.43 13.33
N LEU A 58 -5.33 -17.36 12.37
CA LEU A 58 -6.32 -17.55 11.30
C LEU A 58 -7.68 -18.04 11.83
N ASN A 59 -7.68 -18.87 12.87
CA ASN A 59 -8.90 -19.43 13.47
C ASN A 59 -9.78 -18.43 14.24
N LYS A 60 -9.40 -17.16 14.32
CA LYS A 60 -10.26 -16.12 14.93
C LYS A 60 -11.37 -15.73 13.95
N ASP A 61 -12.59 -15.52 14.44
CA ASP A 61 -13.75 -15.13 13.61
C ASP A 61 -13.47 -13.94 12.68
N ARG A 62 -12.77 -12.92 13.20
CA ARG A 62 -12.36 -11.74 12.42
C ARG A 62 -11.43 -12.06 11.23
N ASN A 63 -10.77 -13.20 11.24
CA ASN A 63 -9.85 -13.67 10.22
C ASN A 63 -10.44 -14.81 9.37
N ARG A 64 -11.72 -15.17 9.56
CA ARG A 64 -12.36 -16.27 8.82
C ARG A 64 -12.24 -16.13 7.30
N LEU A 65 -12.36 -14.90 6.76
CA LEU A 65 -12.18 -14.67 5.32
C LEU A 65 -10.81 -15.14 4.88
N LEU A 66 -9.78 -14.67 5.59
CA LEU A 66 -8.39 -14.97 5.27
C LEU A 66 -8.11 -16.47 5.40
N TYR A 67 -8.63 -17.12 6.45
CA TYR A 67 -8.55 -18.57 6.59
C TYR A 67 -9.11 -19.31 5.35
N LEU A 68 -10.28 -18.91 4.86
CA LEU A 68 -10.93 -19.53 3.71
C LEU A 68 -10.13 -19.32 2.43
N LEU A 69 -9.59 -18.11 2.23
CA LEU A 69 -8.75 -17.77 1.08
C LEU A 69 -7.45 -18.61 1.08
N GLU A 70 -6.71 -18.59 2.19
CA GLU A 70 -5.45 -19.33 2.31
C GLU A 70 -5.69 -20.84 2.14
N LYS A 71 -6.63 -21.43 2.89
CA LYS A 71 -6.92 -22.86 2.81
C LYS A 71 -7.46 -23.25 1.43
N GLY A 72 -8.37 -22.45 0.86
CA GLY A 72 -8.92 -22.69 -0.47
C GLY A 72 -7.83 -22.79 -1.55
N LYS A 73 -6.81 -21.92 -1.49
CA LYS A 73 -5.67 -22.00 -2.40
C LYS A 73 -4.79 -23.22 -2.15
N VAL A 74 -4.50 -23.56 -0.89
CA VAL A 74 -3.68 -24.76 -0.60
C VAL A 74 -4.39 -26.05 -0.99
N GLU A 75 -5.70 -26.16 -0.81
CA GLU A 75 -6.49 -27.30 -1.30
C GLU A 75 -6.44 -27.41 -2.83
N HIS A 76 -6.47 -26.28 -3.56
CA HIS A 76 -6.26 -26.28 -5.02
C HIS A 76 -4.86 -26.82 -5.38
N LEU A 77 -3.82 -26.40 -4.68
CA LEU A 77 -2.45 -26.89 -4.89
C LEU A 77 -2.32 -28.38 -4.58
N ASN A 78 -3.07 -28.87 -3.59
CA ASN A 78 -3.13 -30.28 -3.22
C ASN A 78 -3.99 -31.14 -4.17
N GLY A 79 -4.62 -30.53 -5.19
CA GLY A 79 -5.51 -31.21 -6.13
C GLY A 79 -6.94 -31.49 -5.61
N ASN A 80 -7.28 -30.99 -4.43
CA ASN A 80 -8.60 -31.16 -3.80
C ASN A 80 -9.57 -30.06 -4.28
N TYR A 81 -9.90 -30.08 -5.57
CA TYR A 81 -10.62 -29.00 -6.24
C TYR A 81 -12.05 -28.77 -5.71
N GLU A 82 -12.77 -29.81 -5.29
CA GLU A 82 -14.10 -29.68 -4.67
C GLU A 82 -14.03 -28.96 -3.32
N ASN A 83 -13.09 -29.35 -2.46
CA ASN A 83 -12.88 -28.72 -1.16
C ASN A 83 -12.44 -27.26 -1.33
N SER A 84 -11.53 -27.01 -2.29
CA SER A 84 -11.12 -25.65 -2.66
C SER A 84 -12.33 -24.80 -3.08
N ASN A 85 -13.19 -25.32 -3.96
CA ASN A 85 -14.40 -24.63 -4.40
C ASN A 85 -15.37 -24.33 -3.24
N ALA A 86 -15.59 -25.28 -2.33
CA ALA A 86 -16.46 -25.07 -1.18
C ALA A 86 -15.95 -23.93 -0.27
N LEU A 87 -14.65 -23.91 0.02
CA LEU A 87 -14.02 -22.87 0.84
C LEU A 87 -14.06 -21.50 0.16
N LEU A 88 -13.76 -21.46 -1.14
CA LEU A 88 -13.76 -20.23 -1.94
C LEU A 88 -15.18 -19.69 -2.17
N GLU A 89 -16.19 -20.56 -2.25
CA GLU A 89 -17.59 -20.16 -2.29
C GLU A 89 -18.05 -19.57 -0.94
N GLU A 90 -17.65 -20.17 0.19
CA GLU A 90 -17.90 -19.57 1.52
C GLU A 90 -17.25 -18.18 1.63
N ALA A 91 -16.02 -18.03 1.13
CA ALA A 91 -15.33 -16.75 1.08
C ALA A 91 -16.08 -15.72 0.23
N TYR A 92 -16.52 -16.11 -0.97
CA TYR A 92 -17.31 -15.30 -1.88
C TYR A 92 -18.61 -14.81 -1.22
N ILE A 93 -19.41 -15.72 -0.66
CA ILE A 93 -20.66 -15.40 0.04
C ILE A 93 -20.38 -14.41 1.18
N MET A 94 -19.31 -14.61 1.95
CA MET A 94 -18.98 -13.72 3.06
C MET A 94 -18.55 -12.33 2.61
N ILE A 95 -17.92 -12.21 1.43
CA ILE A 95 -17.62 -10.92 0.80
C ILE A 95 -18.92 -10.22 0.38
N GLU A 96 -19.82 -10.92 -0.32
CA GLU A 96 -21.13 -10.38 -0.74
C GLU A 96 -21.96 -9.89 0.44
N ASP A 97 -22.07 -10.71 1.49
CA ASP A 97 -22.82 -10.38 2.70
C ASP A 97 -22.27 -9.13 3.38
N ARG A 98 -20.94 -8.99 3.44
CA ARG A 98 -20.29 -7.80 4.02
C ARG A 98 -20.35 -6.58 3.12
N MET A 99 -20.44 -6.77 1.81
CA MET A 99 -20.62 -5.68 0.85
C MET A 99 -22.05 -5.12 0.88
N THR A 100 -23.06 -5.99 1.08
CA THR A 100 -24.48 -5.64 1.07
C THR A 100 -25.01 -5.20 2.44
N LYS A 101 -24.54 -5.81 3.54
CA LYS A 101 -24.96 -5.45 4.90
C LYS A 101 -24.07 -4.34 5.43
N THR A 102 -24.54 -3.10 5.36
CA THR A 102 -23.92 -1.99 6.10
C THR A 102 -24.02 -2.32 7.60
N ASN A 103 -22.93 -2.73 8.25
CA ASN A 103 -22.93 -3.06 9.67
C ASN A 103 -23.07 -1.80 10.53
N VAL A 104 -24.27 -1.24 10.59
CA VAL A 104 -24.62 -0.06 11.38
C VAL A 104 -24.34 -0.27 12.89
N GLY A 105 -24.35 -1.53 13.37
CA GLY A 105 -24.05 -1.88 14.76
C GLY A 105 -22.57 -2.00 15.15
N GLN A 106 -21.66 -2.31 14.21
CA GLN A 106 -20.21 -2.39 14.49
C GLN A 106 -19.48 -1.05 14.34
N ALA A 107 -20.13 -0.06 13.71
CA ALA A 107 -19.57 1.25 13.42
C ALA A 107 -19.18 2.06 14.67
N VAL A 108 -19.73 1.72 15.85
CA VAL A 108 -19.43 2.42 17.11
C VAL A 108 -18.24 1.77 17.84
N SER A 109 -18.08 0.44 17.82
CA SER A 109 -16.97 -0.25 18.49
C SER A 109 -15.68 -0.27 17.66
N ALA A 110 -15.78 -0.34 16.33
CA ALA A 110 -14.63 -0.34 15.42
C ALA A 110 -13.77 0.93 15.52
N LYS A 111 -14.41 2.07 15.83
CA LYS A 111 -13.75 3.38 16.02
C LYS A 111 -12.80 3.43 17.22
N PHE A 112 -12.83 2.45 18.12
CA PHE A 112 -11.96 2.39 19.31
C PHE A 112 -10.93 1.25 19.26
N THR A 113 -11.00 0.37 18.25
CA THR A 113 -10.14 -0.84 18.16
C THR A 113 -9.06 -0.72 17.10
N ASN A 114 -8.02 -1.56 17.17
CA ASN A 114 -6.96 -1.66 16.17
C ASN A 114 -7.53 -2.20 14.82
N PRO A 115 -7.10 -1.71 13.64
CA PRO A 115 -7.51 -2.26 12.34
C PRO A 115 -7.46 -3.79 12.22
N MET A 116 -6.41 -4.41 12.76
CA MET A 116 -6.23 -5.87 12.74
C MET A 116 -7.23 -6.61 13.66
N ALA A 117 -7.98 -5.89 14.49
CA ALA A 117 -9.07 -6.42 15.30
C ALA A 117 -10.42 -6.43 14.55
N GLU A 118 -10.58 -5.64 13.48
CA GLU A 118 -11.76 -5.68 12.62
C GLU A 118 -11.81 -6.96 11.78
N PRO A 119 -13.01 -7.41 11.36
CA PRO A 119 -13.14 -8.47 10.36
C PRO A 119 -12.37 -8.12 9.07
N TYR A 120 -11.51 -9.03 8.62
CA TYR A 120 -10.71 -8.87 7.41
C TYR A 120 -11.62 -8.78 6.17
N LYS A 121 -11.47 -7.72 5.35
CA LYS A 121 -12.42 -7.39 4.28
C LYS A 121 -12.03 -7.93 2.90
N GLY A 122 -10.80 -8.43 2.75
CA GLY A 122 -10.23 -8.81 1.46
C GLY A 122 -9.87 -7.60 0.60
N GLU A 123 -8.82 -7.74 -0.19
CA GLU A 123 -8.38 -6.73 -1.16
C GLU A 123 -9.15 -6.88 -2.47
N ASP A 124 -9.22 -5.82 -3.27
CA ASP A 124 -10.04 -5.82 -4.48
C ASP A 124 -9.56 -6.85 -5.51
N PHE A 125 -8.23 -7.00 -5.69
CA PHE A 125 -7.67 -8.05 -6.54
C PHE A 125 -7.90 -9.46 -5.99
N GLU A 126 -7.83 -9.66 -4.67
CA GLU A 126 -8.09 -10.97 -4.04
C GLU A 126 -9.51 -11.46 -4.29
N LYS A 127 -10.50 -10.56 -4.16
CA LYS A 127 -11.92 -10.88 -4.42
C LYS A 127 -12.13 -11.37 -5.85
N VAL A 128 -11.38 -10.80 -6.79
CA VAL A 128 -11.39 -11.20 -8.20
C VAL A 128 -10.70 -12.56 -8.38
N THR A 129 -9.55 -12.78 -7.73
CA THR A 129 -8.77 -14.01 -7.82
C THR A 129 -9.49 -15.25 -7.26
N ILE A 130 -10.49 -15.09 -6.39
CA ILE A 130 -11.36 -16.20 -5.97
C ILE A 130 -11.96 -16.91 -7.19
N HIS A 131 -12.50 -16.14 -8.14
CA HIS A 131 -13.15 -16.68 -9.32
C HIS A 131 -12.16 -17.29 -10.31
N TYR A 132 -10.92 -16.79 -10.36
CA TYR A 132 -9.83 -17.42 -11.12
C TYR A 132 -9.61 -18.87 -10.68
N TYR A 133 -9.39 -19.10 -9.38
CA TYR A 133 -9.13 -20.46 -8.89
C TYR A 133 -10.36 -21.35 -8.98
N LYS A 134 -11.55 -20.82 -8.72
CA LYS A 134 -12.78 -21.60 -8.91
C LYS A 134 -12.98 -22.01 -10.37
N ALA A 135 -12.66 -21.14 -11.33
CA ALA A 135 -12.73 -21.47 -12.76
C ALA A 135 -11.77 -22.60 -13.11
N LEU A 136 -10.52 -22.55 -12.63
CA LEU A 136 -9.56 -23.63 -12.83
C LEU A 136 -10.02 -24.93 -12.16
N ASN A 137 -10.48 -24.89 -10.92
CA ASN A 137 -11.00 -26.05 -10.20
C ASN A 137 -12.13 -26.72 -10.98
N TYR A 138 -13.15 -25.96 -11.40
CA TYR A 138 -14.25 -26.50 -12.20
C TYR A 138 -13.76 -27.09 -13.52
N PHE A 139 -12.79 -26.45 -14.18
CA PHE A 139 -12.19 -27.01 -15.38
C PHE A 139 -11.51 -28.37 -15.11
N GLN A 140 -10.73 -28.48 -14.04
CA GLN A 140 -10.07 -29.74 -13.65
C GLN A 140 -11.07 -30.83 -13.22
N LEU A 141 -12.23 -30.44 -12.70
CA LEU A 141 -13.35 -31.34 -12.38
C LEU A 141 -14.15 -31.78 -13.62
N GLY A 142 -13.76 -31.35 -14.83
CA GLY A 142 -14.48 -31.66 -16.06
C GLY A 142 -15.80 -30.91 -16.19
N GLN A 143 -15.92 -29.75 -15.54
CA GLN A 143 -17.10 -28.88 -15.47
C GLN A 143 -16.81 -27.52 -16.17
N PRO A 144 -16.62 -27.51 -17.50
CA PRO A 144 -16.19 -26.31 -18.21
C PRO A 144 -17.26 -25.22 -18.29
N ALA A 145 -18.55 -25.57 -18.19
CA ALA A 145 -19.63 -24.58 -18.17
C ALA A 145 -19.60 -23.75 -16.87
N GLU A 146 -19.38 -24.42 -15.75
CA GLU A 146 -19.20 -23.82 -14.42
C GLU A 146 -17.91 -22.99 -14.38
N ALA A 147 -16.83 -23.47 -15.02
CA ALA A 147 -15.59 -22.70 -15.17
C ALA A 147 -15.82 -21.37 -15.90
N LEU A 148 -16.60 -21.38 -16.99
CA LEU A 148 -16.98 -20.16 -17.71
C LEU A 148 -17.87 -19.22 -16.89
N VAL A 149 -18.76 -19.75 -16.04
CA VAL A 149 -19.57 -18.94 -15.12
C VAL A 149 -18.67 -18.17 -14.15
N GLU A 150 -17.69 -18.84 -13.53
CA GLU A 150 -16.75 -18.19 -12.63
C GLU A 150 -15.86 -17.18 -13.36
N ALA A 151 -15.38 -17.51 -14.56
CA ALA A 151 -14.57 -16.58 -15.35
C ALA A 151 -15.35 -15.28 -15.70
N LYS A 152 -16.67 -15.38 -15.95
CA LYS A 152 -17.54 -14.20 -16.13
C LYS A 152 -17.76 -13.40 -14.85
N ARG A 153 -17.82 -14.08 -13.69
CA ARG A 153 -17.98 -13.43 -12.38
C ARG A 153 -16.82 -12.48 -12.06
N ILE A 154 -15.63 -12.71 -12.62
CA ILE A 154 -14.49 -11.76 -12.53
C ILE A 154 -14.91 -10.37 -13.03
N ASN A 155 -15.44 -10.27 -14.25
CA ASN A 155 -15.84 -8.99 -14.84
C ASN A 155 -16.97 -8.33 -14.05
N ILE A 156 -17.93 -9.12 -13.57
CA ILE A 156 -19.04 -8.63 -12.73
C ILE A 156 -18.49 -8.06 -11.42
N LYS A 157 -17.58 -8.77 -10.76
CA LYS A 157 -16.97 -8.33 -9.51
C LYS A 157 -16.16 -7.05 -9.70
N LEU A 158 -15.36 -6.96 -10.77
CA LEU A 158 -14.64 -5.75 -11.13
C LEU A 158 -15.60 -4.57 -11.34
N TYR A 159 -16.66 -4.76 -12.12
CA TYR A 159 -17.68 -3.74 -12.34
C TYR A 159 -18.32 -3.25 -11.03
N GLU A 160 -18.75 -4.17 -10.15
CA GLU A 160 -19.33 -3.84 -8.84
C GLU A 160 -18.35 -3.07 -7.93
N LEU A 161 -17.08 -3.49 -7.90
CA LEU A 161 -16.06 -2.80 -7.13
C LEU A 161 -15.86 -1.37 -7.62
N ASN A 162 -15.89 -1.13 -8.94
CA ASN A 162 -15.74 0.21 -9.50
C ASN A 162 -16.97 1.10 -9.31
N GLU A 163 -18.18 0.55 -9.44
CA GLU A 163 -19.43 1.31 -9.26
C GLU A 163 -19.64 1.77 -7.82
N LYS A 164 -19.04 1.06 -6.86
CA LYS A 164 -19.03 1.48 -5.45
C LYS A 164 -18.34 2.84 -5.25
N TYR A 165 -17.43 3.24 -6.14
CA TYR A 165 -16.63 4.46 -6.01
C TYR A 165 -17.05 5.50 -7.06
N LYS A 166 -18.00 6.39 -6.69
CA LYS A 166 -18.48 7.47 -7.57
C LYS A 166 -17.42 8.53 -7.87
N GLU A 167 -16.50 8.76 -6.94
CA GLU A 167 -15.37 9.70 -7.05
C GLU A 167 -14.07 8.97 -6.71
N ASN A 168 -12.98 9.24 -7.44
CA ASN A 168 -11.69 8.51 -7.34
C ASN A 168 -11.82 7.00 -7.61
N LYS A 169 -12.29 6.65 -8.81
CA LYS A 169 -12.43 5.26 -9.28
C LYS A 169 -11.10 4.50 -9.16
N ASN A 170 -11.19 3.22 -8.82
CA ASN A 170 -10.03 2.34 -8.79
C ASN A 170 -9.39 2.27 -10.18
N LYS A 171 -8.05 2.29 -10.23
CA LYS A 171 -7.33 2.06 -11.49
C LYS A 171 -7.37 0.61 -11.91
N TYR A 172 -7.36 -0.31 -10.93
CA TYR A 172 -7.63 -1.73 -11.17
C TYR A 172 -9.14 -1.93 -11.37
N SER A 173 -9.57 -1.68 -12.61
CA SER A 173 -11.00 -1.67 -12.98
C SER A 173 -11.38 -2.75 -14.01
N GLU A 174 -10.38 -3.23 -14.75
CA GLU A 174 -10.47 -4.33 -15.70
C GLU A 174 -9.27 -5.26 -15.42
N ASP A 175 -9.26 -6.45 -16.00
CA ASP A 175 -8.15 -7.39 -15.81
C ASP A 175 -7.85 -8.13 -17.12
N ALA A 176 -6.69 -7.83 -17.71
CA ALA A 176 -6.30 -8.37 -19.02
C ALA A 176 -6.11 -9.89 -18.98
N PHE A 177 -5.49 -10.40 -17.92
CA PHE A 177 -5.28 -11.84 -17.75
C PHE A 177 -6.60 -12.60 -17.62
N SER A 178 -7.59 -12.04 -16.95
CA SER A 178 -8.93 -12.62 -16.81
C SER A 178 -9.65 -12.71 -18.15
N GLN A 179 -9.42 -11.77 -19.07
CA GLN A 179 -9.91 -11.86 -20.45
C GLN A 179 -9.18 -12.96 -21.24
N ILE A 180 -7.85 -13.12 -21.04
CA ILE A 180 -7.08 -14.24 -21.60
C ILE A 180 -7.65 -15.58 -21.11
N LEU A 181 -7.89 -15.72 -19.80
CA LEU A 181 -8.47 -16.94 -19.23
C LEU A 181 -9.86 -17.22 -19.80
N GLN A 182 -10.73 -16.21 -19.89
CA GLN A 182 -12.05 -16.35 -20.52
C GLN A 182 -11.92 -16.85 -21.96
N GLY A 183 -10.99 -16.28 -22.74
CA GLY A 183 -10.72 -16.71 -24.11
C GLY A 183 -10.29 -18.18 -24.19
N ILE A 184 -9.36 -18.59 -23.32
CA ILE A 184 -8.90 -19.99 -23.23
C ILE A 184 -10.04 -20.94 -22.87
N LEU A 185 -10.90 -20.57 -21.91
CA LEU A 185 -12.03 -21.40 -21.50
C LEU A 185 -13.07 -21.52 -22.61
N TYR A 186 -13.43 -20.43 -23.29
CA TYR A 186 -14.34 -20.49 -24.44
C TYR A 186 -13.80 -21.39 -25.54
N GLU A 187 -12.52 -21.21 -25.87
CA GLU A 187 -11.85 -22.01 -26.88
C GLU A 187 -11.82 -23.50 -26.51
N SER A 188 -11.56 -23.82 -25.24
CA SER A 188 -11.56 -25.21 -24.75
C SER A 188 -12.91 -25.92 -24.92
N THR A 189 -14.01 -25.15 -24.95
CA THR A 189 -15.36 -25.65 -25.22
C THR A 189 -15.76 -25.62 -26.70
N GLY A 190 -14.88 -25.12 -27.58
CA GLY A 190 -15.13 -24.96 -29.01
C GLY A 190 -15.89 -23.67 -29.40
N ASP A 191 -16.15 -22.77 -28.45
CA ASP A 191 -16.79 -21.48 -28.70
C ASP A 191 -15.77 -20.44 -29.19
N ILE A 192 -15.32 -20.63 -30.44
CA ILE A 192 -14.25 -19.81 -31.04
C ILE A 192 -14.66 -18.34 -31.17
N ASN A 193 -15.94 -18.04 -31.36
CA ASN A 193 -16.44 -16.68 -31.48
C ASN A 193 -16.26 -15.90 -30.16
N ASN A 194 -16.73 -16.46 -29.05
CA ASN A 194 -16.55 -15.82 -27.75
C ASN A 194 -15.07 -15.83 -27.30
N ALA A 195 -14.30 -16.84 -27.71
CA ALA A 195 -12.85 -16.85 -27.50
C ALA A 195 -12.17 -15.66 -28.19
N PHE A 196 -12.47 -15.42 -29.48
CA PHE A 196 -11.98 -14.27 -30.25
C PHE A 196 -12.33 -12.94 -29.57
N ILE A 197 -13.59 -12.77 -29.13
CA ILE A 197 -14.04 -11.55 -28.45
C ILE A 197 -13.23 -11.33 -27.15
N ALA A 198 -13.06 -12.37 -26.34
CA ALA A 198 -12.30 -12.27 -25.09
C ALA A 198 -10.82 -11.95 -25.33
N TYR A 199 -10.16 -12.59 -26.31
CA TYR A 199 -8.78 -12.27 -26.68
C TYR A 199 -8.64 -10.85 -27.23
N ARG A 200 -9.62 -10.38 -28.01
CA ARG A 200 -9.63 -9.00 -28.49
C ARG A 200 -9.76 -8.01 -27.32
N ASN A 201 -10.67 -8.27 -26.38
CA ASN A 201 -10.84 -7.42 -25.19
C ASN A 201 -9.55 -7.38 -24.35
N ALA A 202 -8.86 -8.52 -24.18
CA ALA A 202 -7.55 -8.55 -23.51
C ALA A 202 -6.54 -7.65 -24.22
N GLU A 203 -6.43 -7.75 -25.55
CA GLU A 203 -5.53 -6.93 -26.36
C GLU A 203 -5.86 -5.44 -26.28
N GLU A 204 -7.16 -5.08 -26.31
CA GLU A 204 -7.62 -3.70 -26.17
C GLU A 204 -7.29 -3.11 -24.80
N ILE A 205 -7.28 -3.92 -23.72
CA ILE A 205 -6.82 -3.48 -22.41
C ILE A 205 -5.33 -3.13 -22.47
N TYR A 206 -4.48 -3.99 -23.04
CA TYR A 206 -3.05 -3.69 -23.18
C TYR A 206 -2.81 -2.45 -24.07
N ALA A 207 -3.45 -2.39 -25.24
CA ALA A 207 -3.26 -1.32 -26.22
C ALA A 207 -3.62 0.07 -25.65
N ARG A 208 -4.74 0.16 -24.91
CA ARG A 208 -5.15 1.42 -24.25
C ARG A 208 -4.22 1.85 -23.11
N ASN A 209 -3.38 0.94 -22.61
CA ASN A 209 -2.42 1.19 -21.53
C ASN A 209 -0.96 1.22 -22.03
N GLY A 210 -0.74 1.47 -23.33
CA GLY A 210 0.60 1.61 -23.91
C GLY A 210 1.30 0.27 -24.16
N ASP A 211 0.54 -0.73 -24.64
CA ASP A 211 0.98 -2.11 -24.89
C ASP A 211 1.52 -2.86 -23.66
N GLN A 212 1.09 -2.41 -22.47
CA GLN A 212 1.36 -3.05 -21.20
C GLN A 212 0.18 -2.84 -20.24
N PHE A 213 0.01 -3.74 -19.27
CA PHE A 213 -0.99 -3.63 -18.23
C PHE A 213 -0.34 -3.91 -16.88
N PHE A 214 -0.32 -2.92 -15.98
CA PHE A 214 0.39 -2.99 -14.69
C PHE A 214 1.86 -3.43 -14.81
N GLY A 215 2.56 -2.99 -15.88
CA GLY A 215 3.96 -3.34 -16.13
C GLY A 215 4.18 -4.68 -16.83
N VAL A 216 3.11 -5.44 -17.10
CA VAL A 216 3.18 -6.67 -17.91
C VAL A 216 2.97 -6.31 -19.38
N PRO A 217 3.92 -6.61 -20.29
CA PRO A 217 3.73 -6.36 -21.72
C PRO A 217 2.71 -7.33 -22.34
N THR A 218 2.10 -6.95 -23.46
CA THR A 218 1.16 -7.83 -24.19
C THR A 218 1.82 -9.17 -24.54
N PRO A 219 1.30 -10.32 -24.06
CA PRO A 219 1.83 -11.63 -24.42
C PRO A 219 1.82 -11.86 -25.93
N LEU A 220 2.91 -12.38 -26.49
CA LEU A 220 2.99 -12.81 -27.88
C LEU A 220 2.02 -13.98 -28.16
N GLN A 221 1.81 -14.88 -27.20
CA GLN A 221 0.82 -15.95 -27.29
C GLN A 221 -0.60 -15.39 -27.45
N LEU A 222 -0.96 -14.31 -26.74
CA LEU A 222 -2.24 -13.62 -26.94
C LEU A 222 -2.38 -13.09 -28.37
N LYS A 223 -1.32 -12.49 -28.93
CA LYS A 223 -1.32 -12.00 -30.32
C LYS A 223 -1.55 -13.15 -31.31
N LYS A 224 -0.89 -14.29 -31.09
CA LYS A 224 -1.08 -15.51 -31.89
C LYS A 224 -2.49 -16.07 -31.76
N ASP A 225 -3.06 -16.10 -30.55
CA ASP A 225 -4.40 -16.61 -30.29
C ASP A 225 -5.49 -15.73 -30.93
N LEU A 226 -5.32 -14.41 -30.88
CA LEU A 226 -6.21 -13.46 -31.56
C LEU A 226 -6.20 -13.64 -33.09
N MET A 227 -5.01 -13.82 -33.68
CA MET A 227 -4.88 -14.10 -35.11
C MET A 227 -5.42 -15.47 -35.50
N ARG A 228 -5.17 -16.50 -34.69
CA ARG A 228 -5.62 -17.87 -34.98
C ARG A 228 -7.14 -17.95 -34.92
N THR A 229 -7.76 -17.33 -33.92
CA THR A 229 -9.22 -17.32 -33.77
C THR A 229 -9.90 -16.47 -34.83
N SER A 230 -9.33 -15.32 -35.24
CA SER A 230 -9.87 -14.54 -36.37
C SER A 230 -9.84 -15.32 -37.69
N LYS A 231 -8.74 -16.04 -37.95
CA LYS A 231 -8.62 -16.93 -39.12
C LYS A 231 -9.61 -18.10 -39.07
N ALA A 232 -9.78 -18.72 -37.92
CA ALA A 232 -10.73 -19.82 -37.72
C ALA A 232 -12.20 -19.39 -37.92
N MET A 233 -12.53 -18.15 -37.58
CA MET A 233 -13.84 -17.54 -37.80
C MET A 233 -14.08 -17.07 -39.25
N GLY A 234 -13.04 -17.06 -40.09
CA GLY A 234 -13.10 -16.49 -41.45
C GLY A 234 -13.07 -14.96 -41.48
N PHE A 235 -12.67 -14.29 -40.38
CA PHE A 235 -12.54 -12.84 -40.31
C PHE A 235 -11.22 -12.38 -40.94
N GLN A 236 -11.12 -12.50 -42.26
CA GLN A 236 -9.88 -12.24 -43.00
C GLN A 236 -9.38 -10.79 -42.84
N GLU A 237 -10.29 -9.81 -42.78
CA GLU A 237 -9.92 -8.40 -42.57
C GLU A 237 -9.30 -8.17 -41.19
N ASP A 238 -9.89 -8.76 -40.14
CA ASP A 238 -9.35 -8.71 -38.78
C ASP A 238 -8.00 -9.43 -38.70
N TYR A 239 -7.87 -10.62 -39.32
CA TYR A 239 -6.60 -11.34 -39.40
C TYR A 239 -5.49 -10.49 -40.02
N GLU A 240 -5.75 -9.88 -41.18
CA GLU A 240 -4.79 -9.01 -41.87
C GLU A 240 -4.44 -7.77 -41.06
N THR A 241 -5.42 -7.20 -40.36
CA THR A 241 -5.23 -6.06 -39.46
C THR A 241 -4.29 -6.42 -38.32
N TYR A 242 -4.56 -7.51 -37.60
CA TYR A 242 -3.72 -7.97 -36.49
C TYR A 242 -2.34 -8.44 -36.95
N ARG A 243 -2.25 -9.16 -38.08
CA ARG A 243 -0.97 -9.59 -38.66
C ARG A 243 -0.05 -8.40 -38.90
N LYS A 244 -0.57 -7.34 -39.54
CA LYS A 244 0.19 -6.11 -39.80
C LYS A 244 0.52 -5.37 -38.50
N LYS A 245 -0.46 -5.22 -37.60
CA LYS A 245 -0.27 -4.55 -36.30
C LYS A 245 0.84 -5.20 -35.47
N PHE A 246 0.91 -6.53 -35.47
CA PHE A 246 1.87 -7.29 -34.67
C PHE A 246 3.16 -7.66 -35.43
N GLY A 247 3.26 -7.33 -36.72
CA GLY A 247 4.46 -7.57 -37.53
C GLY A 247 4.72 -9.03 -37.89
N PHE A 248 3.68 -9.87 -38.01
CA PHE A 248 3.84 -11.25 -38.45
C PHE A 248 4.01 -11.34 -39.99
N PRO A 249 4.80 -12.32 -40.50
CA PRO A 249 5.00 -12.52 -41.93
C PRO A 249 3.70 -12.94 -42.65
N GLU A 250 3.64 -12.74 -43.96
CA GLU A 250 2.52 -13.24 -44.77
C GLU A 250 2.49 -14.76 -44.82
N ASP A 251 1.29 -15.34 -44.85
CA ASP A 251 1.13 -16.78 -45.03
C ASP A 251 1.72 -17.21 -46.39
N PRO A 252 2.35 -18.40 -46.48
CA PRO A 252 2.80 -18.95 -47.75
C PRO A 252 1.61 -19.05 -48.73
N LYS A 253 1.76 -18.47 -49.93
CA LYS A 253 0.72 -18.57 -50.97
C LYS A 253 0.45 -20.05 -51.27
N PRO A 254 -0.81 -20.52 -51.26
CA PRO A 254 -1.12 -21.91 -51.53
C PRO A 254 -0.56 -22.30 -52.90
N THR A 255 0.21 -23.39 -52.94
CA THR A 255 0.78 -23.93 -54.18
C THR A 255 -0.38 -24.28 -55.11
N PRO A 256 -0.40 -23.80 -56.37
CA PRO A 256 -1.48 -24.12 -57.29
C PRO A 256 -1.63 -25.65 -57.40
N PRO A 257 -2.86 -26.19 -57.38
CA PRO A 257 -3.06 -27.62 -57.55
C PRO A 257 -2.38 -28.05 -58.86
N ALA A 258 -1.52 -29.06 -58.77
CA ALA A 258 -0.81 -29.61 -59.91
C ALA A 258 -1.84 -29.94 -61.00
N LYS A 259 -1.74 -29.24 -62.14
CA LYS A 259 -2.60 -29.51 -63.31
C LYS A 259 -2.39 -30.96 -63.72
N THR A 260 -3.37 -31.82 -63.46
CA THR A 260 -3.41 -33.18 -64.02
C THR A 260 -3.70 -33.08 -65.51
N THR A 261 -2.66 -33.06 -66.34
CA THR A 261 -2.77 -33.30 -67.78
C THR A 261 -2.91 -34.81 -68.02
N LYS A 262 -4.07 -35.24 -68.52
CA LYS A 262 -4.25 -36.59 -69.06
C LYS A 262 -3.62 -36.69 -70.46
N LYS A 263 -2.82 -37.75 -70.63
CA LYS A 263 -2.43 -38.50 -71.84
C LYS A 263 -1.49 -37.85 -72.88
N GLY A 264 -0.31 -38.47 -72.99
CA GLY A 264 0.46 -38.65 -74.22
C GLY A 264 1.41 -39.84 -74.07
N LYS A 265 1.20 -40.93 -74.82
CA LYS A 265 2.13 -42.07 -74.93
C LYS A 265 3.40 -41.61 -75.66
N GLY A 266 4.58 -41.90 -75.11
CA GLY A 266 5.85 -41.72 -75.84
C GLY A 266 7.06 -42.09 -74.99
N LYS A 267 7.89 -43.00 -75.52
CA LYS A 267 9.09 -43.59 -74.89
C LYS A 267 10.21 -42.56 -74.69
N SER A 268 10.88 -42.57 -73.53
CA SER A 268 12.33 -42.72 -73.34
C SER A 268 12.77 -42.20 -71.97
N LYS A 269 13.53 -43.03 -71.24
CA LYS A 269 14.16 -42.78 -69.93
C LYS A 269 15.33 -41.79 -70.09
N PRO A 270 15.54 -40.88 -69.12
CA PRO A 270 16.86 -40.79 -68.49
C PRO A 270 16.80 -40.82 -66.95
N ALA A 271 17.97 -40.88 -66.33
CA ALA A 271 18.31 -41.27 -64.95
C ALA A 271 17.45 -40.69 -63.80
N PRO A 272 17.32 -41.41 -62.66
CA PRO A 272 16.69 -40.83 -61.48
C PRO A 272 17.63 -39.80 -60.84
N GLU A 273 17.20 -38.55 -60.82
CA GLU A 273 17.66 -37.58 -59.82
C GLU A 273 17.29 -38.10 -58.42
N PRO A 274 18.10 -37.83 -57.38
CA PRO A 274 17.78 -38.26 -56.03
C PRO A 274 16.45 -37.63 -55.61
N VAL A 275 15.47 -38.50 -55.36
CA VAL A 275 14.19 -38.14 -54.78
C VAL A 275 14.49 -37.38 -53.49
N ALA A 276 14.18 -36.08 -53.47
CA ALA A 276 14.07 -35.33 -52.24
C ALA A 276 13.05 -36.08 -51.40
N VAL A 277 13.53 -36.72 -50.33
CA VAL A 277 12.67 -37.32 -49.31
C VAL A 277 11.75 -36.22 -48.84
N ALA A 278 10.46 -36.31 -49.23
CA ALA A 278 9.44 -35.46 -48.66
C ALA A 278 9.56 -35.62 -47.15
N GLN A 279 9.96 -34.55 -46.46
CA GLN A 279 9.92 -34.52 -45.01
C GLN A 279 8.49 -34.90 -44.61
N PRO A 280 8.30 -35.85 -43.69
CA PRO A 280 6.96 -36.18 -43.23
C PRO A 280 6.36 -34.89 -42.69
N VAL A 281 5.26 -34.44 -43.31
CA VAL A 281 4.44 -33.34 -42.79
C VAL A 281 4.05 -33.79 -41.39
N ALA A 282 4.55 -33.09 -40.37
CA ALA A 282 4.26 -33.40 -38.99
C ALA A 282 2.73 -33.58 -38.83
N PRO A 283 2.27 -34.62 -38.10
CA PRO A 283 0.85 -34.81 -37.87
C PRO A 283 0.25 -33.50 -37.36
N VAL A 284 -0.82 -33.02 -37.98
CA VAL A 284 -1.54 -31.83 -37.50
C VAL A 284 -1.98 -32.13 -36.07
N ALA A 285 -1.45 -31.39 -35.10
CA ALA A 285 -1.77 -31.61 -33.70
C ALA A 285 -3.29 -31.49 -33.50
N THR A 286 -3.91 -32.58 -33.06
CA THR A 286 -5.35 -32.69 -32.80
C THR A 286 -5.71 -32.30 -31.36
N GLY A 287 -4.70 -32.05 -30.51
CA GLY A 287 -4.82 -31.53 -29.16
C GLY A 287 -3.72 -30.51 -28.84
N GLU A 288 -4.01 -29.60 -27.94
CA GLU A 288 -3.08 -28.57 -27.44
C GLU A 288 -3.23 -28.45 -25.91
N ALA A 289 -2.23 -27.91 -25.23
CA ALA A 289 -2.31 -27.54 -23.83
C ALA A 289 -1.88 -26.10 -23.61
N ILE A 290 -2.66 -25.35 -22.83
CA ILE A 290 -2.16 -24.17 -22.13
C ILE A 290 -1.55 -24.63 -20.81
N VAL A 291 -0.27 -24.32 -20.61
CA VAL A 291 0.38 -24.52 -19.32
C VAL A 291 0.49 -23.16 -18.63
N PHE A 292 -0.20 -22.99 -17.51
CA PHE A 292 0.00 -21.86 -16.60
C PHE A 292 1.15 -22.17 -15.66
N TRP A 293 2.13 -21.28 -15.60
CA TRP A 293 3.21 -21.31 -14.62
C TRP A 293 2.98 -20.26 -13.55
N GLU A 294 2.61 -20.73 -12.35
CA GLU A 294 2.44 -19.93 -11.15
C GLU A 294 3.75 -19.92 -10.36
N ASN A 295 4.39 -18.75 -10.25
CA ASN A 295 5.76 -18.64 -9.75
C ASN A 295 5.84 -17.73 -8.50
N GLY A 296 6.52 -18.22 -7.47
CA GLY A 296 6.70 -17.57 -6.17
C GLY A 296 5.43 -17.45 -5.35
N LEU A 297 5.51 -16.65 -4.28
CA LEU A 297 4.38 -16.31 -3.41
C LEU A 297 4.04 -14.83 -3.51
N GLY A 298 2.75 -14.52 -3.42
CA GLY A 298 2.14 -13.22 -3.64
C GLY A 298 2.65 -12.19 -2.64
N PRO A 299 2.55 -10.89 -2.97
CA PRO A 299 3.16 -9.83 -2.17
C PRO A 299 2.64 -9.86 -0.73
N ALA A 300 3.47 -9.44 0.22
CA ALA A 300 3.07 -9.37 1.63
C ALA A 300 2.84 -7.91 2.04
N LYS A 301 1.90 -7.66 2.95
CA LYS A 301 1.77 -6.34 3.59
C LYS A 301 2.64 -6.26 4.84
N ASP A 302 3.42 -5.20 4.89
CA ASP A 302 4.08 -4.69 6.09
C ASP A 302 3.39 -3.39 6.55
N GLN A 303 3.98 -2.75 7.57
CA GLN A 303 3.55 -1.44 8.04
C GLN A 303 4.71 -0.46 7.94
N ILE A 304 4.40 0.78 7.58
CA ILE A 304 5.32 1.92 7.69
C ILE A 304 4.73 2.92 8.68
N VAL A 305 5.61 3.67 9.34
CA VAL A 305 5.21 4.68 10.32
C VAL A 305 5.34 6.06 9.69
N ILE A 306 4.21 6.75 9.56
CA ILE A 306 4.14 8.15 9.13
C ILE A 306 4.20 9.03 10.37
N THR A 307 5.00 10.10 10.33
CA THR A 307 5.17 11.02 11.45
C THR A 307 4.46 12.34 11.17
N ALA A 308 3.56 12.76 12.07
CA ALA A 308 2.87 14.04 11.96
C ALA A 308 3.72 15.21 12.48
N SER A 309 3.70 16.34 11.76
CA SER A 309 4.06 17.65 12.30
C SER A 309 2.77 18.48 12.39
N GLY A 310 2.35 18.82 13.61
CA GLY A 310 1.17 19.67 13.83
C GLY A 310 1.34 21.11 13.35
N ALA A 311 2.55 21.53 12.96
CA ALA A 311 2.85 22.89 12.51
C ALA A 311 2.48 23.14 11.03
N ASP A 312 2.52 22.10 10.19
CA ASP A 312 2.43 22.27 8.73
C ASP A 312 1.06 21.86 8.15
N GLY A 313 0.14 21.36 8.98
CA GLY A 313 -1.23 21.02 8.55
C GLY A 313 -1.33 19.74 7.70
N PHE A 314 -0.28 18.90 7.67
CA PHE A 314 -0.29 17.58 7.05
C PHE A 314 0.54 16.54 7.82
N PHE A 315 0.19 15.26 7.71
CA PHE A 315 1.12 14.16 7.98
C PHE A 315 2.10 14.06 6.82
N TYR A 316 3.38 13.92 7.14
CA TYR A 316 4.45 13.68 6.18
C TYR A 316 5.09 12.33 6.50
N GLY A 317 5.09 11.44 5.52
CA GLY A 317 5.75 10.16 5.62
C GLY A 317 6.64 9.94 4.44
N THR A 318 7.76 9.26 4.67
CA THR A 318 8.60 8.75 3.62
C THR A 318 8.75 7.25 3.81
N TYR A 319 8.78 6.50 2.72
CA TYR A 319 9.10 5.08 2.76
C TYR A 319 9.88 4.67 1.52
N TYR A 320 10.80 3.73 1.67
CA TYR A 320 11.52 3.18 0.53
C TYR A 320 10.72 2.06 -0.12
N ASP A 321 10.58 2.08 -1.44
CA ASP A 321 10.13 0.97 -2.29
C ASP A 321 11.28 0.54 -3.21
N GLY A 322 11.94 -0.57 -2.84
CA GLY A 322 13.22 -0.89 -3.46
C GLY A 322 14.25 0.20 -3.18
N ALA A 323 14.78 0.82 -4.24
CA ALA A 323 15.72 1.92 -4.15
C ALA A 323 15.06 3.31 -4.09
N THR A 324 13.75 3.43 -4.38
CA THR A 324 13.08 4.73 -4.49
C THR A 324 12.42 5.12 -3.18
N GLN A 325 12.56 6.37 -2.74
CA GLN A 325 11.79 6.87 -1.58
C GLN A 325 10.49 7.51 -2.07
N GLU A 326 9.37 6.98 -1.60
CA GLU A 326 8.03 7.50 -1.84
C GLU A 326 7.64 8.45 -0.70
N GLU A 327 7.03 9.58 -1.04
CA GLU A 327 6.50 10.55 -0.09
C GLU A 327 4.98 10.43 -0.01
N ILE A 328 4.43 10.56 1.19
CA ILE A 328 3.00 10.62 1.43
C ILE A 328 2.66 11.88 2.23
N PHE A 329 1.75 12.67 1.68
CA PHE A 329 1.17 13.86 2.30
C PHE A 329 -0.30 13.61 2.59
N ILE A 330 -0.69 13.78 3.85
CA ILE A 330 -2.09 13.64 4.27
C ILE A 330 -2.50 14.92 4.97
N PRO A 331 -3.45 15.70 4.45
CA PRO A 331 -3.88 16.93 5.12
C PRO A 331 -4.54 16.61 6.48
N ILE A 332 -4.17 17.38 7.50
CA ILE A 332 -4.78 17.36 8.83
C ILE A 332 -5.89 18.42 8.83
N PRO A 333 -7.16 18.05 9.06
CA PRO A 333 -8.21 19.06 9.08
C PRO A 333 -8.02 20.03 10.24
N VAL A 334 -8.31 21.31 10.00
CA VAL A 334 -8.19 22.36 11.03
C VAL A 334 -9.10 22.03 12.22
N GLY A 335 -8.62 22.29 13.45
CA GLY A 335 -9.31 21.98 14.72
C GLY A 335 -9.18 20.54 15.21
N PHE A 336 -8.51 19.66 14.46
CA PHE A 336 -8.08 18.37 15.01
C PHE A 336 -6.86 18.55 15.92
N ASP A 337 -7.03 18.41 17.23
CA ASP A 337 -5.91 18.33 18.17
C ASP A 337 -5.24 16.95 18.05
N ILE A 338 -4.24 16.86 17.18
CA ILE A 338 -3.40 15.69 17.06
C ILE A 338 -2.28 15.68 18.11
N GLY A 339 -1.87 16.82 18.68
CA GLY A 339 -0.68 16.89 19.54
C GLY A 339 0.59 16.93 18.70
N SER A 340 1.74 16.72 19.32
CA SER A 340 2.94 17.41 18.84
C SER A 340 3.91 16.57 17.99
N VAL A 341 3.85 15.23 18.05
CA VAL A 341 4.39 14.29 17.04
C VAL A 341 3.62 12.98 17.17
N ASN A 342 3.00 12.48 16.09
CA ASN A 342 2.30 11.18 16.13
C ASN A 342 2.76 10.26 15.01
N ALA A 343 3.18 9.07 15.41
CA ALA A 343 3.48 7.93 14.56
C ALA A 343 2.18 7.18 14.22
N ILE A 344 1.79 7.18 12.95
CA ILE A 344 0.68 6.41 12.43
C ILE A 344 1.23 5.24 11.61
N ALA A 345 0.83 4.02 11.95
CA ALA A 345 1.13 2.86 11.12
C ALA A 345 0.14 2.75 9.96
N ILE A 346 0.62 2.90 8.72
CA ILE A 346 -0.16 2.57 7.51
C ILE A 346 0.36 1.29 6.85
N PRO A 347 -0.51 0.52 6.17
CA PRO A 347 -0.06 -0.68 5.48
C PRO A 347 0.75 -0.30 4.23
N LYS A 348 1.68 -1.19 3.85
CA LYS A 348 2.45 -1.09 2.62
C LYS A 348 2.67 -2.50 2.06
N TYR A 349 2.51 -2.69 0.75
CA TYR A 349 2.96 -3.93 0.10
C TYR A 349 4.47 -3.95 -0.06
N ARG A 350 5.08 -5.11 0.20
CA ARG A 350 6.45 -5.44 -0.19
C ARG A 350 6.44 -6.55 -1.23
N GLN A 351 7.32 -6.41 -2.21
CA GLN A 351 7.55 -7.44 -3.21
C GLN A 351 8.21 -8.66 -2.55
N ARG A 352 7.80 -9.85 -2.98
CA ARG A 352 8.47 -11.11 -2.66
C ARG A 352 9.05 -11.65 -3.95
N TYR A 353 10.37 -11.72 -4.03
CA TYR A 353 11.02 -12.23 -5.23
C TYR A 353 10.88 -13.75 -5.28
N SER A 354 10.42 -14.25 -6.43
CA SER A 354 10.36 -15.68 -6.73
C SER A 354 11.77 -16.27 -6.83
N TYR A 355 11.91 -17.55 -6.49
CA TYR A 355 13.18 -18.25 -6.63
C TYR A 355 13.60 -18.37 -8.11
N TYR A 356 12.65 -18.67 -9.00
CA TYR A 356 12.89 -18.69 -10.43
C TYR A 356 12.50 -17.37 -11.09
N SER A 357 13.31 -16.91 -12.03
CA SER A 357 13.10 -15.64 -12.76
C SER A 357 12.43 -15.83 -14.12
N ARG A 358 12.66 -16.98 -14.77
CA ARG A 358 12.08 -17.35 -16.07
C ARG A 358 12.07 -18.86 -16.24
N ALA A 359 11.17 -19.35 -17.07
CA ALA A 359 11.10 -20.75 -17.47
C ALA A 359 10.85 -20.86 -18.98
N ALA A 360 11.30 -21.95 -19.57
CA ALA A 360 11.02 -22.33 -20.94
C ALA A 360 10.67 -23.82 -21.01
N VAL A 361 9.90 -24.20 -22.03
CA VAL A 361 9.58 -25.58 -22.35
C VAL A 361 10.30 -25.97 -23.64
N GLU A 362 10.98 -27.11 -23.64
CA GLU A 362 11.55 -27.68 -24.86
C GLU A 362 10.43 -28.31 -25.70
N VAL A 363 10.15 -27.73 -26.87
CA VAL A 363 9.16 -28.22 -27.83
C VAL A 363 9.88 -28.55 -29.13
N GLY A 364 10.07 -29.84 -29.40
CA GLY A 364 10.95 -30.28 -30.49
C GLY A 364 12.41 -29.97 -30.17
N ASN A 365 13.06 -29.12 -30.97
CA ASN A 365 14.45 -28.67 -30.74
C ASN A 365 14.54 -27.19 -30.34
N GLU A 366 13.41 -26.56 -29.97
CA GLU A 366 13.35 -25.14 -29.61
C GLU A 366 12.88 -24.94 -28.17
N ASP A 367 13.52 -24.01 -27.47
CA ASP A 367 13.11 -23.57 -26.14
C ASP A 367 12.06 -22.46 -26.27
N VAL A 368 10.81 -22.77 -25.94
CA VAL A 368 9.71 -21.80 -25.97
C VAL A 368 9.51 -21.25 -24.56
N THR A 369 9.68 -19.93 -24.40
CA THR A 369 9.65 -19.27 -23.08
C THR A 369 8.22 -19.05 -22.59
N PHE A 370 7.99 -19.22 -21.28
CA PHE A 370 6.72 -18.82 -20.66
C PHE A 370 6.56 -17.30 -20.69
N GLU A 371 5.39 -16.84 -21.11
CA GLU A 371 5.11 -15.41 -21.24
C GLU A 371 4.33 -14.90 -20.04
N LEU A 372 4.84 -13.85 -19.40
CA LEU A 372 4.20 -13.23 -18.24
C LEU A 372 2.83 -12.66 -18.64
N ALA A 373 1.78 -13.06 -17.93
CA ALA A 373 0.43 -12.55 -18.14
C ALA A 373 -0.11 -11.76 -16.95
N GLN A 374 0.35 -12.08 -15.73
CA GLN A 374 -0.09 -11.43 -14.51
C GLN A 374 1.07 -11.25 -13.53
N ASP A 375 1.21 -10.04 -12.98
CA ASP A 375 2.03 -9.74 -11.80
C ASP A 375 1.14 -9.16 -10.71
N PHE A 376 1.11 -9.79 -9.52
CA PHE A 376 0.25 -9.37 -8.42
C PHE A 376 0.80 -8.17 -7.65
N TYR A 377 2.12 -7.94 -7.65
CA TYR A 377 2.72 -6.83 -6.88
C TYR A 377 2.25 -5.43 -7.32
N PRO A 378 2.33 -5.04 -8.61
CA PRO A 378 1.91 -3.73 -9.06
C PRO A 378 0.40 -3.51 -8.89
N ILE A 379 -0.41 -4.56 -9.06
CA ILE A 379 -1.86 -4.51 -8.81
C ILE A 379 -2.15 -4.27 -7.33
N ALA A 380 -1.53 -5.04 -6.44
CA ALA A 380 -1.71 -4.91 -5.00
C ALA A 380 -1.29 -3.52 -4.51
N LYS A 381 -0.13 -3.01 -4.98
CA LYS A 381 0.35 -1.66 -4.71
C LYS A 381 -0.66 -0.60 -5.16
N GLN A 382 -1.21 -0.72 -6.36
CA GLN A 382 -2.17 0.24 -6.89
C GLN A 382 -3.52 0.19 -6.15
N CYS A 383 -4.05 -1.01 -5.85
CA CYS A 383 -5.28 -1.17 -5.06
C CYS A 383 -5.15 -0.51 -3.68
N LEU A 384 -4.00 -0.69 -3.02
CA LEU A 384 -3.71 -0.01 -1.76
C LEU A 384 -3.65 1.51 -1.93
N LYS A 385 -2.95 2.00 -2.96
CA LYS A 385 -2.83 3.43 -3.26
C LYS A 385 -4.20 4.08 -3.48
N ASP A 386 -5.09 3.44 -4.22
CA ASP A 386 -6.42 3.96 -4.56
C ASP A 386 -7.32 4.12 -3.33
N ARG A 387 -7.17 3.25 -2.32
CA ARG A 387 -7.93 3.36 -1.06
C ARG A 387 -7.22 4.13 0.05
N MET A 388 -5.91 4.36 -0.07
CA MET A 388 -5.07 4.92 0.99
C MET A 388 -5.62 6.24 1.52
N LEU A 389 -6.10 7.12 0.63
CA LEU A 389 -6.73 8.39 1.02
C LEU A 389 -7.96 8.19 1.92
N ARG A 390 -8.81 7.20 1.60
CA ARG A 390 -10.01 6.86 2.39
C ARG A 390 -9.66 6.22 3.72
N GLU A 391 -8.77 5.24 3.72
CA GLU A 391 -8.35 4.57 4.96
C GLU A 391 -7.66 5.53 5.92
N THR A 392 -6.99 6.53 5.38
CA THR A 392 -6.34 7.57 6.17
C THR A 392 -7.35 8.46 6.89
N ILE A 393 -8.49 8.81 6.27
CA ILE A 393 -9.57 9.58 6.94
C ILE A 393 -10.04 8.85 8.20
N ASP A 394 -10.38 7.57 8.05
CA ASP A 394 -10.84 6.74 9.16
C ASP A 394 -9.76 6.60 10.24
N LEU A 395 -8.50 6.48 9.83
CA LEU A 395 -7.37 6.39 10.73
C LEU A 395 -7.19 7.69 11.52
N VAL A 396 -7.20 8.86 10.87
CA VAL A 396 -7.09 10.17 11.53
C VAL A 396 -8.26 10.42 12.48
N ALA A 397 -9.49 10.09 12.06
CA ALA A 397 -10.67 10.21 12.90
C ALA A 397 -10.63 9.29 14.14
N ARG A 398 -10.22 8.02 13.97
CA ARG A 398 -9.99 7.08 15.06
C ARG A 398 -8.92 7.59 16.02
N PHE A 399 -7.81 8.09 15.48
CA PHE A 399 -6.71 8.61 16.26
C PHE A 399 -7.16 9.78 17.15
N ALA A 400 -7.87 10.76 16.58
CA ALA A 400 -8.42 11.90 17.30
C ALA A 400 -9.44 11.47 18.38
N THR A 401 -10.27 10.46 18.08
CA THR A 401 -11.27 9.91 19.02
C THR A 401 -10.59 9.20 20.20
N LYS A 402 -9.59 8.35 19.95
CA LYS A 402 -8.83 7.67 21.02
C LYS A 402 -8.09 8.66 21.91
N LYS A 403 -7.51 9.71 21.33
CA LYS A 403 -6.86 10.78 22.08
C LYS A 403 -7.86 11.59 22.93
N ALA A 404 -9.08 11.82 22.42
CA ALA A 404 -10.16 12.40 23.22
C ALA A 404 -10.51 11.55 24.45
N ALA A 405 -10.57 10.22 24.25
CA ALA A 405 -10.89 9.27 25.31
C ALA A 405 -9.73 9.06 26.31
N SER A 406 -8.46 9.17 25.89
CA SER A 406 -7.31 9.05 26.80
C SER A 406 -7.25 10.18 27.83
N ALA A 407 -7.75 11.38 27.50
CA ALA A 407 -7.99 12.44 28.48
C ALA A 407 -9.05 12.05 29.53
N GLY A 408 -10.04 11.21 29.17
CA GLY A 408 -11.09 10.69 30.07
C GLY A 408 -10.67 9.48 30.91
N LEU A 409 -9.78 8.61 30.40
CA LEU A 409 -9.18 7.51 31.18
C LEU A 409 -8.33 8.02 32.36
N GLY A 410 -7.77 9.23 32.25
CA GLY A 410 -7.09 9.91 33.35
C GLY A 410 -8.00 10.23 34.53
N ALA A 411 -9.32 10.37 34.32
CA ALA A 411 -10.29 10.56 35.41
C ALA A 411 -10.57 9.26 36.17
N LEU A 412 -10.70 8.13 35.47
CA LEU A 412 -10.89 6.79 36.07
C LEU A 412 -9.66 6.28 36.83
N GLY A 413 -8.44 6.58 36.34
CA GLY A 413 -7.20 6.21 37.03
C GLY A 413 -6.99 6.93 38.37
N LYS A 414 -7.54 8.15 38.51
CA LYS A 414 -7.50 8.95 39.74
C LYS A 414 -8.40 8.37 40.83
N GLU A 415 -9.51 7.75 40.43
CA GLU A 415 -10.51 7.14 41.32
C GLU A 415 -10.11 5.72 41.77
N LEU A 416 -9.31 5.00 40.98
CA LEU A 416 -8.91 3.61 41.26
C LEU A 416 -7.55 3.46 41.96
N PHE A 417 -6.59 4.40 41.84
CA PHE A 417 -5.20 4.14 42.28
C PHE A 417 -4.45 5.27 43.04
N GLY A 418 -5.06 6.43 43.31
CA GLY A 418 -4.49 7.48 44.17
C GLY A 418 -3.18 8.15 43.65
N ASP A 419 -2.61 9.06 44.46
CA ASP A 419 -1.57 10.04 44.06
C ASP A 419 -0.22 9.47 43.57
N THR A 420 0.01 8.15 43.68
CA THR A 420 1.21 7.49 43.12
C THR A 420 1.14 7.28 41.59
N ALA A 421 0.12 7.81 40.93
CA ALA A 421 -0.16 7.64 39.50
C ALA A 421 0.59 8.60 38.55
N GLY A 422 1.29 9.64 39.05
CA GLY A 422 1.89 10.68 38.19
C GLY A 422 2.95 10.18 37.19
N ASP A 423 3.77 9.21 37.58
CA ASP A 423 4.84 8.66 36.74
C ASP A 423 4.40 7.42 35.95
N LEU A 424 3.36 6.72 36.39
CA LEU A 424 2.77 5.59 35.66
C LEU A 424 1.75 6.05 34.59
N MET A 425 1.13 7.23 34.77
CA MET A 425 0.28 7.89 33.75
C MET A 425 1.06 8.30 32.51
N LYS A 426 2.27 8.85 32.67
CA LYS A 426 3.13 9.24 31.53
C LYS A 426 3.58 8.05 30.69
N LEU A 427 3.77 6.89 31.32
CA LEU A 427 4.13 5.66 30.63
C LEU A 427 2.93 5.01 29.90
N GLY A 428 1.70 5.26 30.36
CA GLY A 428 0.49 4.58 29.86
C GLY A 428 -0.25 5.27 28.71
N GLY A 429 -0.04 6.56 28.46
CA GLY A 429 -0.72 7.31 27.38
C GLY A 429 0.06 7.34 26.07
N ASP A 430 1.33 7.75 26.15
CA ASP A 430 2.13 8.05 24.96
C ASP A 430 2.77 6.79 24.34
N ILE A 431 3.15 5.80 25.16
CA ILE A 431 3.63 4.50 24.68
C ILE A 431 2.46 3.61 24.19
N ALA A 432 1.28 3.73 24.80
CA ALA A 432 0.11 2.96 24.38
C ALA A 432 -0.43 3.43 23.02
N GLY A 433 -0.36 4.72 22.68
CA GLY A 433 -0.78 5.22 21.36
C GLY A 433 -0.01 4.59 20.20
N ALA A 434 1.33 4.62 20.27
CA ALA A 434 2.19 4.01 19.25
C ALA A 434 2.19 2.47 19.28
N ALA A 435 1.99 1.85 20.44
CA ALA A 435 1.90 0.38 20.56
C ALA A 435 0.52 -0.19 20.15
N THR A 436 -0.55 0.62 20.14
CA THR A 436 -1.91 0.17 19.83
C THR A 436 -2.39 0.45 18.41
N GLU A 437 -1.81 1.42 17.69
CA GLU A 437 -2.08 1.65 16.26
C GLU A 437 -1.17 0.76 15.39
N LYS A 438 -1.69 -0.39 14.95
CA LYS A 438 -1.03 -1.23 13.92
C LYS A 438 -1.84 -1.18 12.63
N ALA A 439 -1.13 -1.14 11.51
CA ALA A 439 -1.77 -1.27 10.21
C ALA A 439 -2.36 -2.68 10.04
N ASP A 440 -3.40 -2.79 9.21
CA ASP A 440 -3.87 -4.10 8.79
C ASP A 440 -2.92 -4.71 7.75
N THR A 441 -2.01 -5.56 8.25
CA THR A 441 -1.02 -6.29 7.43
C THR A 441 -1.56 -7.60 6.86
N ARG A 442 -2.84 -7.93 7.07
CA ARG A 442 -3.45 -9.16 6.52
C ARG A 442 -3.65 -9.03 5.02
N ASN A 443 -3.22 -10.03 4.25
CA ASN A 443 -3.52 -10.20 2.83
C ASN A 443 -3.41 -11.67 2.46
N TRP A 444 -4.01 -12.08 1.36
CA TRP A 444 -3.91 -13.45 0.83
C TRP A 444 -2.48 -13.71 0.34
N GLN A 445 -1.68 -14.46 1.10
CA GLN A 445 -0.24 -14.64 0.83
C GLN A 445 0.11 -15.94 0.10
N THR A 446 -0.78 -16.93 0.06
CA THR A 446 -0.64 -18.16 -0.75
C THR A 446 -0.87 -17.97 -2.25
N LEU A 447 -1.32 -16.79 -2.69
CA LEU A 447 -1.34 -16.45 -4.12
C LEU A 447 0.07 -16.57 -4.72
N PRO A 448 0.23 -16.76 -6.03
CA PRO A 448 1.54 -16.68 -6.66
C PRO A 448 2.01 -15.23 -6.76
N ALA A 449 3.31 -15.02 -6.96
CA ALA A 449 3.84 -13.69 -7.28
C ALA A 449 3.45 -13.29 -8.71
N THR A 450 3.65 -14.23 -9.64
CA THR A 450 3.35 -14.04 -11.06
C THR A 450 2.65 -15.26 -11.66
N ILE A 451 1.88 -15.02 -12.73
CA ILE A 451 1.33 -16.07 -13.58
C ILE A 451 1.83 -15.82 -15.00
N SER A 452 2.52 -16.82 -15.54
CA SER A 452 2.95 -16.87 -16.93
C SER A 452 2.24 -18.01 -17.63
N TYR A 453 2.21 -18.01 -18.96
CA TYR A 453 1.61 -19.11 -19.71
C TYR A 453 2.28 -19.38 -21.05
N ILE A 454 2.03 -20.56 -21.58
CA ILE A 454 2.48 -21.02 -22.89
C ILE A 454 1.43 -21.95 -23.49
N ARG A 455 1.35 -21.99 -24.82
CA ARG A 455 0.58 -22.99 -25.57
C ARG A 455 1.54 -24.01 -26.20
N VAL A 456 1.32 -25.31 -25.95
CA VAL A 456 2.12 -26.40 -26.51
C VAL A 456 1.23 -27.39 -27.28
N PRO A 457 1.69 -27.91 -28.44
CA PRO A 457 0.96 -28.93 -29.18
C PRO A 457 1.07 -30.29 -28.50
N LEU A 458 0.02 -31.10 -28.57
CA LEU A 458 0.00 -32.47 -28.05
C LEU A 458 -0.11 -33.49 -29.19
N GLN A 459 0.73 -34.51 -29.11
CA GLN A 459 0.69 -35.70 -29.95
C GLN A 459 -0.13 -36.80 -29.27
N GLU A 460 -0.69 -37.72 -30.07
CA GLU A 460 -1.39 -38.89 -29.51
C GLU A 460 -0.46 -39.70 -28.61
N GLY A 461 -0.93 -40.03 -27.40
CA GLY A 461 -0.16 -40.74 -26.38
C GLY A 461 0.25 -39.84 -25.20
N GLU A 462 1.35 -40.20 -24.54
CA GLU A 462 1.91 -39.42 -23.43
C GLU A 462 2.85 -38.35 -23.97
N ASN A 463 2.60 -37.08 -23.63
CA ASN A 463 3.45 -35.97 -24.03
C ASN A 463 4.39 -35.63 -22.87
N LYS A 464 5.70 -35.65 -23.15
CA LYS A 464 6.75 -35.33 -22.19
C LYS A 464 7.41 -34.00 -22.57
N PHE A 465 7.35 -33.03 -21.66
CA PHE A 465 7.93 -31.71 -21.84
C PHE A 465 9.03 -31.47 -20.82
N LEU A 466 10.23 -31.09 -21.28
CA LEU A 466 11.32 -30.67 -20.39
C LEU A 466 11.16 -29.17 -20.10
N ILE A 467 11.02 -28.83 -18.83
CA ILE A 467 10.92 -27.44 -18.36
C ILE A 467 12.27 -27.01 -17.83
N LYS A 468 12.84 -25.94 -18.40
CA LYS A 468 14.11 -25.32 -17.99
C LYS A 468 13.81 -24.04 -17.22
N LYS A 469 14.17 -23.98 -15.95
CA LYS A 469 13.86 -22.88 -15.02
C LYS A 469 15.15 -22.19 -14.58
N GLN A 470 15.19 -20.87 -14.63
CA GLN A 470 16.38 -20.11 -14.29
C GLN A 470 16.29 -19.53 -12.89
N GLY A 471 17.11 -20.06 -11.99
CA GLY A 471 17.25 -19.59 -10.61
C GLY A 471 18.64 -19.01 -10.32
N PRO A 472 18.88 -18.51 -9.10
CA PRO A 472 20.15 -17.94 -8.68
C PRO A 472 21.35 -18.89 -8.79
N GLN A 473 21.10 -20.20 -8.75
CA GLN A 473 22.14 -21.24 -8.82
C GLN A 473 22.34 -21.83 -10.23
N GLY A 474 21.66 -21.29 -11.26
CA GLY A 474 21.72 -21.76 -12.63
C GLY A 474 20.38 -22.24 -13.17
N ILE A 475 20.41 -23.22 -14.06
CA ILE A 475 19.23 -23.79 -14.70
C ILE A 475 18.85 -25.08 -13.97
N ASP A 476 17.65 -25.08 -13.37
CA ASP A 476 17.01 -26.30 -12.88
C ASP A 476 16.12 -26.87 -13.99
N THR A 477 15.99 -28.19 -14.03
CA THR A 477 15.12 -28.87 -15.01
C THR A 477 14.07 -29.70 -14.31
N ASP A 478 12.85 -29.69 -14.85
CA ASP A 478 11.77 -30.57 -14.43
C ASP A 478 11.06 -31.18 -15.66
N THR A 479 10.31 -32.25 -15.46
CA THR A 479 9.56 -32.92 -16.53
C THR A 479 8.06 -32.84 -16.27
N LEU A 480 7.35 -32.24 -17.22
CA LEU A 480 5.89 -32.19 -17.23
C LEU A 480 5.33 -33.27 -18.15
N TYR A 481 4.43 -34.09 -17.62
CA TYR A 481 3.72 -35.13 -18.35
C TYR A 481 2.28 -34.68 -18.60
N ILE A 482 1.87 -34.62 -19.86
CA ILE A 482 0.51 -34.23 -20.25
C ILE A 482 -0.11 -35.37 -21.07
N PRO A 483 -1.18 -36.02 -20.57
CA PRO A 483 -1.87 -37.03 -21.36
C PRO A 483 -2.58 -36.36 -22.54
N TYR A 484 -2.55 -37.02 -23.69
CA TYR A 484 -3.29 -36.54 -24.86
C TYR A 484 -4.80 -36.59 -24.62
N LYS A 485 -5.46 -35.47 -24.88
CA LYS A 485 -6.90 -35.37 -25.11
C LYS A 485 -7.11 -34.47 -26.32
N LYS A 486 -8.15 -34.78 -27.10
CA LYS A 486 -8.55 -33.96 -28.24
C LYS A 486 -9.06 -32.59 -27.74
N GLY A 487 -8.68 -31.52 -28.43
CA GLY A 487 -9.03 -30.15 -28.04
C GLY A 487 -7.99 -29.47 -27.15
N LEU A 488 -8.36 -28.34 -26.56
CA LEU A 488 -7.48 -27.53 -25.71
C LEU A 488 -7.59 -27.97 -24.24
N GLN A 489 -6.46 -28.33 -23.63
CA GLN A 489 -6.34 -28.65 -22.21
C GLN A 489 -5.73 -27.48 -21.44
N ILE A 490 -6.00 -27.40 -20.14
CA ILE A 490 -5.38 -26.42 -19.23
C ILE A 490 -4.64 -27.19 -18.14
N VAL A 491 -3.37 -26.85 -17.96
CA VAL A 491 -2.48 -27.46 -16.97
C VAL A 491 -1.94 -26.36 -16.07
N ASN A 492 -2.05 -26.54 -14.76
CA ASN A 492 -1.45 -25.64 -13.77
C ASN A 492 -0.15 -26.25 -13.27
N TYR A 493 0.92 -25.49 -13.39
CA TYR A 493 2.26 -25.84 -12.96
C TYR A 493 2.76 -24.77 -12.00
N PHE A 494 3.26 -25.15 -10.83
CA PHE A 494 3.60 -24.22 -9.76
C PHE A 494 5.05 -24.38 -9.32
N ASP A 495 5.69 -23.25 -9.02
CA ASP A 495 6.99 -23.14 -8.38
C ASP A 495 6.89 -22.10 -7.26
N LEU A 496 6.50 -22.54 -6.06
CA LEU A 496 6.41 -21.64 -4.90
C LEU A 496 7.79 -21.36 -4.31
N GLY A 497 8.74 -22.29 -4.47
CA GLY A 497 10.13 -22.26 -4.00
C GLY A 497 11.06 -23.13 -4.82
N ARG A 498 12.23 -23.49 -4.27
CA ARG A 498 13.14 -24.48 -4.88
C ARG A 498 12.67 -25.90 -4.60
N THR A 499 11.45 -26.26 -4.99
CA THR A 499 10.96 -27.64 -4.87
C THR A 499 9.87 -27.91 -5.90
N GLN A 500 10.03 -28.99 -6.66
CA GLN A 500 8.96 -29.63 -7.44
C GLN A 500 9.03 -31.13 -7.27
N LEU A 501 7.89 -31.70 -6.87
CA LEU A 501 7.50 -33.05 -7.23
C LEU A 501 5.98 -33.00 -7.45
N LEU A 502 5.54 -33.09 -8.71
CA LEU A 502 4.14 -33.40 -9.03
C LEU A 502 3.82 -34.80 -8.48
N PRO A 503 2.67 -35.06 -7.85
CA PRO A 503 2.25 -36.42 -7.55
C PRO A 503 1.97 -37.15 -8.88
N PRO A 504 2.49 -38.36 -9.10
CA PRO A 504 2.08 -39.16 -10.24
C PRO A 504 0.59 -39.54 -10.08
N PRO A 505 -0.16 -39.69 -11.18
CA PRO A 505 -1.55 -40.11 -11.10
C PRO A 505 -1.64 -41.54 -10.53
N GLY A 506 -2.03 -41.64 -9.25
CA GLY A 506 -2.61 -42.86 -8.66
C GLY A 506 -1.76 -43.71 -7.71
N SER A 507 -1.21 -43.19 -6.61
CA SER A 507 -0.81 -44.06 -5.49
C SER A 507 -1.30 -43.60 -4.12
N ALA A 508 -2.01 -44.52 -3.46
CA ALA A 508 -2.61 -44.41 -2.15
C ALA A 508 -1.60 -44.18 -1.02
N ALA A 509 -2.13 -43.62 0.08
CA ALA A 509 -1.45 -43.35 1.33
C ALA A 509 -0.71 -44.56 1.96
N SER A 510 0.37 -44.25 2.69
CA SER A 510 0.80 -44.79 4.00
C SER A 510 2.19 -45.43 4.07
N GLN A 511 2.90 -45.07 5.16
CA GLN A 511 4.08 -45.66 5.81
C GLN A 511 5.45 -45.28 5.20
N ALA A 512 6.48 -44.82 5.93
CA ALA A 512 6.78 -44.97 7.35
C ALA A 512 7.60 -43.77 7.90
N VAL A 513 7.30 -43.40 9.14
CA VAL A 513 8.05 -42.45 9.97
C VAL A 513 9.25 -43.16 10.58
N THR A 514 10.46 -42.69 10.28
CA THR A 514 11.63 -42.94 11.15
C THR A 514 12.49 -41.69 11.29
N LYS A 515 12.52 -41.23 12.54
CA LYS A 515 13.44 -40.30 13.21
C LYS A 515 14.85 -40.20 12.62
N THR A 516 15.28 -38.95 12.36
CA THR A 516 16.62 -38.48 12.72
C THR A 516 16.63 -36.94 12.84
N ASP A 517 16.25 -36.46 14.02
CA ASP A 517 16.62 -35.12 14.51
C ASP A 517 18.00 -35.22 15.14
N THR A 518 19.05 -34.85 14.41
CA THR A 518 20.23 -34.15 14.94
C THR A 518 21.16 -33.83 13.76
N GLN A 519 21.77 -32.66 13.78
CA GLN A 519 22.69 -32.08 12.77
C GLN A 519 22.05 -31.19 11.70
N LEU A 520 21.36 -30.13 12.12
CA LEU A 520 21.25 -28.91 11.29
C LEU A 520 21.22 -27.61 12.11
N SER A 521 21.78 -27.62 13.33
CA SER A 521 21.85 -26.44 14.21
C SER A 521 23.25 -25.82 14.33
N GLU A 522 24.27 -26.32 13.62
CA GLU A 522 25.65 -25.78 13.72
C GLU A 522 26.18 -25.12 12.44
N ALA A 523 25.41 -25.11 11.35
CA ALA A 523 25.81 -24.48 10.09
C ALA A 523 25.32 -23.02 9.88
N ARG A 524 24.63 -22.42 10.88
CA ARG A 524 24.10 -21.05 10.78
C ARG A 524 24.88 -19.97 11.51
N THR A 525 26.04 -20.30 12.10
CA THR A 525 26.79 -19.35 12.96
C THR A 525 28.14 -18.90 12.38
N SER A 526 28.48 -19.23 11.13
CA SER A 526 29.80 -18.91 10.54
C SER A 526 29.78 -18.00 9.29
N LEU A 527 28.62 -17.48 8.88
CA LEU A 527 28.51 -16.56 7.73
C LEU A 527 28.23 -15.08 8.10
N LEU A 528 28.25 -14.74 9.40
CA LEU A 528 28.05 -13.38 9.93
C LEU A 528 29.35 -12.66 10.30
N ALA A 529 30.48 -13.04 9.70
CA ALA A 529 31.77 -12.38 9.94
C ALA A 529 32.57 -12.22 8.63
N ALA A 530 32.12 -11.31 7.76
CA ALA A 530 32.93 -10.78 6.67
C ALA A 530 33.00 -9.25 6.79
N LYS A 531 34.24 -8.76 6.73
CA LYS A 531 34.68 -7.41 7.11
C LYS A 531 34.07 -6.31 6.24
N SER A 532 33.77 -5.20 6.90
CA SER A 532 33.41 -3.92 6.29
C SER A 532 34.62 -3.28 5.59
N ASP A 533 34.56 -3.18 4.26
CA ASP A 533 35.38 -2.22 3.53
C ASP A 533 34.61 -0.90 3.36
N LYS A 534 35.29 0.21 3.68
CA LYS A 534 34.76 1.57 3.66
C LYS A 534 34.29 1.99 2.25
N PRO A 535 33.15 2.68 2.09
CA PRO A 535 32.83 3.37 0.85
C PRO A 535 33.61 4.68 0.74
N ALA A 536 34.11 4.96 -0.46
CA ALA A 536 34.78 6.20 -0.82
C ALA A 536 33.82 7.40 -0.86
N ASP A 537 34.29 8.55 -0.37
CA ASP A 537 33.61 9.84 -0.41
C ASP A 537 33.33 10.30 -1.85
N ILE A 538 32.07 10.61 -2.15
CA ILE A 538 31.66 11.40 -3.32
C ILE A 538 30.93 12.65 -2.78
N PRO A 539 31.32 13.87 -3.21
CA PRO A 539 30.92 15.10 -2.55
C PRO A 539 29.45 15.46 -2.80
N ALA A 540 28.69 15.57 -1.71
CA ALA A 540 27.37 16.17 -1.71
C ALA A 540 27.47 17.66 -2.06
N LYS A 541 26.89 18.07 -3.20
CA LYS A 541 26.59 19.48 -3.47
C LYS A 541 25.12 19.75 -3.19
N ASN A 542 24.91 20.70 -2.28
CA ASN A 542 23.68 21.39 -1.91
C ASN A 542 22.71 20.64 -0.98
N SER A 543 23.22 20.15 0.15
CA SER A 543 22.45 20.13 1.40
C SER A 543 22.45 21.54 2.00
N ILE A 544 21.28 22.17 2.17
CA ILE A 544 21.18 23.36 3.03
C ILE A 544 21.38 22.89 4.46
N SER A 545 22.59 23.07 4.99
CA SER A 545 22.87 22.89 6.40
C SER A 545 22.27 24.07 7.19
N ILE A 546 21.44 23.78 8.19
CA ILE A 546 21.16 24.73 9.26
C ILE A 546 21.61 24.05 10.57
N PRO A 547 22.67 24.53 11.23
CA PRO A 547 23.04 24.06 12.54
C PRO A 547 22.07 24.66 13.58
N ALA A 548 21.31 23.81 14.25
CA ALA A 548 20.61 24.16 15.47
C ALA A 548 21.62 24.31 16.63
N GLU A 549 22.43 25.38 16.62
CA GLU A 549 23.22 25.75 17.79
C GLU A 549 22.41 26.69 18.68
N THR A 550 21.64 26.14 19.61
CA THR A 550 21.25 26.91 20.80
C THR A 550 22.47 26.94 21.72
N THR A 551 23.09 28.11 21.86
CA THR A 551 24.11 28.34 22.89
C THR A 551 23.52 28.16 24.29
N PRO A 552 24.32 27.84 25.33
CA PRO A 552 23.84 27.80 26.70
C PRO A 552 23.12 29.09 27.11
N LEU A 553 22.05 28.97 27.89
CA LEU A 553 21.26 30.11 28.36
C LEU A 553 22.11 31.02 29.26
N THR A 554 22.08 32.32 29.00
CA THR A 554 22.68 33.34 29.87
C THR A 554 21.60 34.07 30.70
N PRO A 555 21.94 34.59 31.90
CA PRO A 555 21.00 35.29 32.75
C PRO A 555 20.44 36.56 32.11
N VAL A 556 19.16 36.84 32.36
CA VAL A 556 18.51 38.07 31.87
C VAL A 556 18.75 39.23 32.84
N LYS A 557 18.88 40.45 32.31
CA LYS A 557 18.95 41.68 33.11
C LYS A 557 17.71 41.84 34.01
N GLU A 558 17.91 42.44 35.17
CA GLU A 558 16.85 42.69 36.17
C GLU A 558 15.70 43.52 35.56
N GLY A 559 14.45 43.10 35.78
CA GLY A 559 13.24 43.79 35.30
C GLY A 559 12.63 43.29 33.99
N ILE A 560 13.26 42.36 33.27
CA ILE A 560 12.65 41.73 32.08
C ILE A 560 11.83 40.50 32.50
N THR A 561 10.55 40.50 32.12
CA THR A 561 9.59 39.41 32.42
C THR A 561 9.03 38.79 31.14
N VAL A 562 8.32 37.66 31.25
CA VAL A 562 7.58 37.06 30.13
C VAL A 562 6.62 38.07 29.51
N THR A 563 5.87 38.80 30.34
CA THR A 563 4.93 39.85 29.90
C THR A 563 5.66 40.95 29.14
N THR A 564 6.81 41.41 29.62
CA THR A 564 7.61 42.43 28.93
C THR A 564 8.07 41.95 27.55
N VAL A 565 8.56 40.71 27.44
CA VAL A 565 9.03 40.13 26.17
C VAL A 565 7.88 39.98 25.18
N VAL A 566 6.74 39.44 25.60
CA VAL A 566 5.57 39.24 24.71
C VAL A 566 4.96 40.59 24.30
N ASN A 567 4.88 41.57 25.19
CA ASN A 567 4.37 42.91 24.84
C ASN A 567 5.30 43.64 23.86
N ASN A 568 6.62 43.46 24.00
CA ASN A 568 7.57 43.97 23.02
C ASN A 568 7.38 43.33 21.64
N TYR A 569 7.06 42.03 21.60
CA TYR A 569 6.68 41.36 20.36
C TYR A 569 5.41 41.93 19.74
N VAL A 570 4.33 42.07 20.52
CA VAL A 570 3.07 42.67 20.06
C VAL A 570 3.30 44.08 19.49
N LYS A 571 4.14 44.89 20.17
CA LYS A 571 4.52 46.23 19.70
C LYS A 571 5.32 46.17 18.39
N ALA A 572 6.32 45.30 18.30
CA ALA A 572 7.15 45.12 17.10
C ALA A 572 6.35 44.58 15.91
N ALA A 573 5.34 43.74 16.18
CA ALA A 573 4.50 43.14 15.17
C ALA A 573 3.45 44.09 14.58
N GLY A 574 3.23 45.28 15.14
CA GLY A 574 2.26 46.25 14.60
C GLY A 574 1.43 46.97 15.66
N GLY A 575 1.51 46.54 16.92
CA GLY A 575 0.78 47.11 18.04
C GLY A 575 -0.59 46.47 18.27
N GLU A 576 -1.05 46.54 19.52
CA GLU A 576 -2.26 45.87 19.99
C GLU A 576 -3.52 46.29 19.21
N ASP A 577 -3.70 47.59 18.96
CA ASP A 577 -4.89 48.12 18.27
C ASP A 577 -5.00 47.57 16.84
N LYS A 578 -3.90 47.53 16.09
CA LYS A 578 -3.91 47.00 14.71
C LYS A 578 -4.18 45.50 14.69
N ILE A 579 -3.56 44.75 15.60
CA ILE A 579 -3.73 43.29 15.68
C ILE A 579 -5.17 42.92 16.12
N LYS A 580 -5.74 43.65 17.08
CA LYS A 580 -7.15 43.47 17.48
C LYS A 580 -8.13 43.91 16.39
N GLY A 581 -7.72 44.81 15.49
CA GLY A 581 -8.48 45.26 14.33
C GLY A 581 -8.50 44.29 13.14
N ILE A 582 -7.92 43.09 13.27
CA ILE A 582 -8.04 42.04 12.25
C ILE A 582 -9.45 41.43 12.33
N GLU A 583 -10.24 41.68 11.31
CA GLU A 583 -11.59 41.16 11.11
C GLU A 583 -11.59 39.90 10.24
N THR A 584 -10.77 39.86 9.21
CA THR A 584 -10.64 38.72 8.29
C THR A 584 -9.20 38.50 7.83
N MET A 585 -8.88 37.26 7.44
CA MET A 585 -7.57 36.90 6.91
C MET A 585 -7.69 35.87 5.80
N VAL A 586 -6.99 36.12 4.68
CA VAL A 586 -6.69 35.11 3.65
C VAL A 586 -5.20 34.79 3.75
N MET A 587 -4.86 33.50 3.84
CA MET A 587 -3.48 33.03 3.83
C MET A 587 -3.33 31.90 2.82
N LYS A 588 -2.47 32.11 1.83
CA LYS A 588 -2.07 31.10 0.86
C LYS A 588 -0.63 30.66 1.13
N THR A 589 -0.43 29.41 1.49
CA THR A 589 0.90 28.84 1.72
C THR A 589 1.22 27.82 0.64
N SER A 590 2.51 27.66 0.35
CA SER A 590 3.05 26.67 -0.57
C SER A 590 4.25 26.00 0.07
N SER A 591 4.27 24.68 0.03
CA SER A 591 5.42 23.86 0.40
C SER A 591 5.83 23.03 -0.80
N VAL A 592 7.14 23.02 -1.06
CA VAL A 592 7.73 22.25 -2.16
C VAL A 592 8.69 21.25 -1.54
N SER A 593 8.42 19.96 -1.73
CA SER A 593 9.39 18.90 -1.46
C SER A 593 10.00 18.42 -2.77
N SER A 594 11.29 18.09 -2.75
CA SER A 594 11.98 17.48 -3.89
C SER A 594 12.81 16.32 -3.38
N TYR A 595 12.54 15.13 -3.90
CA TYR A 595 13.29 13.92 -3.57
C TYR A 595 13.52 13.11 -4.85
N GLU A 596 14.77 12.68 -5.09
CA GLU A 596 15.20 11.97 -6.32
C GLU A 596 14.75 12.64 -7.64
N GLY A 597 14.68 13.97 -7.66
CA GLY A 597 14.31 14.76 -8.84
C GLY A 597 12.80 14.87 -9.09
N LYS A 598 11.95 14.21 -8.28
CA LYS A 598 10.50 14.42 -8.30
C LYS A 598 10.14 15.52 -7.30
N THR A 599 9.49 16.58 -7.80
CA THR A 599 9.03 17.71 -6.99
C THR A 599 7.53 17.58 -6.72
N THR A 600 7.12 17.63 -5.45
CA THR A 600 5.71 17.66 -5.04
C THR A 600 5.40 19.03 -4.45
N THR A 601 4.32 19.66 -4.90
CA THR A 601 3.88 20.98 -4.41
C THR A 601 2.56 20.86 -3.67
N VAL A 602 2.55 21.26 -2.40
CA VAL A 602 1.33 21.37 -1.59
C VAL A 602 1.00 22.84 -1.41
N THR A 603 -0.17 23.27 -1.85
CA THR A 603 -0.69 24.63 -1.65
C THR A 603 -1.88 24.59 -0.70
N MET A 604 -1.90 25.43 0.32
CA MET A 604 -3.04 25.59 1.21
C MET A 604 -3.60 27.00 1.09
N VAL A 605 -4.93 27.12 0.99
CA VAL A 605 -5.67 28.38 1.01
C VAL A 605 -6.57 28.37 2.22
N THR A 606 -6.29 29.24 3.18
CA THR A 606 -7.10 29.44 4.38
C THR A 606 -7.77 30.80 4.32
N LYS A 607 -9.08 30.82 4.56
CA LYS A 607 -9.88 32.03 4.75
C LYS A 607 -10.53 31.95 6.11
N MET A 608 -10.45 33.01 6.91
CA MET A 608 -11.00 33.02 8.27
C MET A 608 -11.51 34.41 8.65
N ASP A 609 -12.56 34.46 9.46
CA ASP A 609 -13.00 35.69 10.14
C ASP A 609 -12.68 35.70 11.64
N LYS A 610 -12.86 36.84 12.30
CA LYS A 610 -12.60 37.01 13.74
C LYS A 610 -13.42 36.10 14.65
N THR A 611 -14.47 35.47 14.14
CA THR A 611 -15.35 34.54 14.85
C THR A 611 -14.99 33.08 14.59
N ASN A 612 -13.85 32.82 13.92
CA ASN A 612 -13.39 31.51 13.49
C ASN A 612 -14.35 30.79 12.51
N ASN A 613 -15.20 31.52 11.76
CA ASN A 613 -15.71 30.92 10.53
C ASN A 613 -14.53 30.75 9.58
N CYS A 614 -14.38 29.58 8.98
CA CYS A 614 -13.22 29.30 8.15
C CYS A 614 -13.56 28.43 6.95
N SER A 615 -12.80 28.65 5.88
CA SER A 615 -12.67 27.74 4.76
C SER A 615 -11.20 27.43 4.56
N VAL A 616 -10.87 26.15 4.49
CA VAL A 616 -9.52 25.66 4.24
C VAL A 616 -9.59 24.77 3.00
N LYS A 617 -8.71 25.02 2.03
CA LYS A 617 -8.54 24.17 0.85
C LYS A 617 -7.07 23.81 0.71
N SER A 618 -6.77 22.54 0.45
CA SER A 618 -5.43 22.05 0.16
C SER A 618 -5.40 21.48 -1.25
N PHE A 619 -4.30 21.73 -1.96
CA PHE A 619 -4.04 21.25 -3.30
C PHE A 619 -2.69 20.54 -3.30
N THR A 620 -2.65 19.32 -3.82
CA THR A 620 -1.42 18.55 -4.02
C THR A 620 -1.20 18.42 -5.52
N ASP A 621 -0.07 18.94 -6.01
CA ASP A 621 0.27 19.02 -7.44
C ASP A 621 -0.86 19.63 -8.28
N GLY A 622 -1.54 20.63 -7.72
CA GLY A 622 -2.64 21.36 -8.36
C GLY A 622 -4.02 20.69 -8.25
N GLN A 623 -4.12 19.47 -7.74
CA GLN A 623 -5.41 18.80 -7.51
C GLN A 623 -5.90 19.04 -6.08
N GLU A 624 -7.17 19.44 -5.90
CA GLU A 624 -7.77 19.61 -4.57
C GLU A 624 -7.72 18.29 -3.81
N SER A 625 -6.93 18.23 -2.74
CA SER A 625 -6.76 17.05 -1.89
C SER A 625 -7.69 17.08 -0.67
N PHE A 626 -8.04 18.28 -0.20
CA PHE A 626 -8.89 18.50 0.97
C PHE A 626 -9.60 19.85 0.90
N SER A 627 -10.83 19.90 1.38
CA SER A 627 -11.45 21.14 1.81
C SER A 627 -12.24 20.98 3.11
N MET A 628 -12.35 22.06 3.88
CA MET A 628 -13.16 22.13 5.09
C MET A 628 -13.78 23.50 5.20
N VAL A 629 -15.04 23.52 5.64
CA VAL A 629 -15.81 24.73 5.90
C VAL A 629 -16.44 24.63 7.28
N VAL A 630 -16.28 25.68 8.08
CA VAL A 630 -16.90 25.85 9.41
C VAL A 630 -17.57 27.20 9.47
N ASN A 631 -18.83 27.22 9.89
CA ASN A 631 -19.62 28.42 10.10
C ASN A 631 -20.47 28.32 11.39
N ASN A 632 -21.34 29.30 11.63
CA ASN A 632 -22.22 29.29 12.82
C ASN A 632 -23.25 28.14 12.85
N ASN A 633 -23.53 27.50 11.71
CA ASN A 633 -24.54 26.45 11.56
C ASN A 633 -23.95 25.02 11.61
N GLY A 634 -22.62 24.91 11.68
CA GLY A 634 -21.90 23.65 11.69
C GLY A 634 -20.67 23.68 10.78
N GLY A 635 -20.13 22.51 10.48
CA GLY A 635 -19.04 22.40 9.52
C GLY A 635 -19.06 21.07 8.78
N TYR A 636 -18.36 21.03 7.66
CA TYR A 636 -18.12 19.84 6.88
C TYR A 636 -16.70 19.84 6.32
N MET A 637 -16.24 18.67 5.94
CA MET A 637 -15.00 18.48 5.19
C MET A 637 -15.27 17.65 3.94
N VAL A 638 -14.48 17.87 2.90
CA VAL A 638 -14.43 17.08 1.67
C VAL A 638 -13.01 16.55 1.55
N MET A 639 -12.86 15.24 1.48
CA MET A 639 -11.59 14.58 1.16
C MET A 639 -11.84 13.48 0.15
N GLY A 640 -11.01 13.43 -0.91
CA GLY A 640 -11.18 12.45 -1.98
C GLY A 640 -12.60 12.46 -2.56
N GLY A 641 -13.22 13.64 -2.64
CA GLY A 641 -14.57 13.81 -3.19
C GLY A 641 -15.73 13.58 -2.23
N SER A 642 -15.51 12.91 -1.11
CA SER A 642 -16.58 12.59 -0.16
C SER A 642 -16.80 13.70 0.86
N ARG A 643 -17.99 14.30 0.86
CA ARG A 643 -18.42 15.31 1.86
C ARG A 643 -18.90 14.64 3.15
N THR A 644 -18.29 15.00 4.27
CA THR A 644 -18.63 14.49 5.61
C THR A 644 -18.88 15.64 6.57
N LYS A 645 -19.96 15.57 7.35
CA LYS A 645 -20.24 16.55 8.41
C LYS A 645 -19.22 16.40 9.55
N LEU A 646 -18.71 17.52 10.07
CA LEU A 646 -17.80 17.50 11.22
C LEU A 646 -18.55 17.01 12.47
N ASP A 647 -17.89 16.21 13.28
CA ASP A 647 -18.38 15.88 14.60
C ASP A 647 -18.34 17.12 15.52
N LYS A 648 -19.13 17.09 16.60
CA LYS A 648 -19.27 18.23 17.50
C LYS A 648 -17.95 18.69 18.10
N LYS A 649 -17.07 17.76 18.49
CA LYS A 649 -15.79 18.10 19.13
C LYS A 649 -14.89 18.83 18.15
N THR A 650 -14.75 18.32 16.94
CA THR A 650 -13.96 18.96 15.88
C THR A 650 -14.52 20.35 15.55
N TYR A 651 -15.84 20.45 15.39
CA TYR A 651 -16.51 21.74 15.17
C TYR A 651 -16.20 22.74 16.30
N ASP A 652 -16.38 22.32 17.56
CA ASP A 652 -16.14 23.17 18.73
C ASP A 652 -14.67 23.59 18.83
N ASN A 653 -13.72 22.71 18.47
CA ASN A 653 -12.29 23.04 18.47
C ASN A 653 -11.92 24.11 17.43
N VAL A 654 -12.50 24.03 16.22
CA VAL A 654 -12.30 25.08 15.21
C VAL A 654 -12.95 26.37 15.66
N LYS A 655 -14.23 26.29 16.06
CA LYS A 655 -15.05 27.46 16.33
C LYS A 655 -14.61 28.21 17.57
N ASN A 656 -14.17 27.49 18.61
CA ASN A 656 -13.63 28.07 19.85
C ASN A 656 -12.10 28.23 19.82
N GLY A 657 -11.47 28.12 18.65
CA GLY A 657 -10.03 28.33 18.48
C GLY A 657 -9.58 29.74 18.89
N ARG A 658 -8.26 29.93 19.00
CA ARG A 658 -7.67 31.24 19.31
C ARG A 658 -8.06 32.27 18.25
N ASN A 659 -8.54 33.42 18.69
CA ASN A 659 -8.73 34.56 17.80
C ASN A 659 -7.37 35.12 17.34
N PHE A 660 -7.40 36.03 16.35
CA PHE A 660 -6.17 36.58 15.77
C PHE A 660 -5.22 37.19 16.81
N TYR A 661 -5.72 37.97 17.77
CA TYR A 661 -4.90 38.57 18.81
C TYR A 661 -4.29 37.55 19.77
N GLN A 662 -5.05 36.53 20.15
CA GLN A 662 -4.58 35.45 21.05
C GLN A 662 -3.39 34.68 20.45
N ASN A 663 -3.26 34.61 19.12
CA ASN A 663 -2.10 33.99 18.47
C ASN A 663 -0.79 34.80 18.65
N PHE A 664 -0.85 36.09 18.99
CA PHE A 664 0.35 36.90 19.27
C PHE A 664 0.80 36.84 20.73
N ILE A 665 -0.08 36.43 21.65
CA ILE A 665 0.17 36.44 23.09
C ILE A 665 0.13 35.06 23.74
N ILE A 666 0.38 34.00 22.97
CA ILE A 666 0.22 32.61 23.39
C ILE A 666 0.86 32.31 24.76
N PRO A 667 2.13 32.70 25.06
CA PRO A 667 2.74 32.37 26.35
C PRO A 667 1.99 32.94 27.56
N LEU A 668 1.29 34.06 27.39
CA LEU A 668 0.52 34.71 28.47
C LEU A 668 -0.75 33.95 28.84
N SER A 669 -1.14 32.94 28.05
CA SER A 669 -2.25 32.04 28.40
C SER A 669 -1.86 30.96 29.42
N ASP A 670 -0.56 30.71 29.63
CA ASP A 670 -0.07 29.80 30.66
C ASP A 670 0.39 30.59 31.90
N PRO A 671 -0.27 30.43 33.06
CA PRO A 671 0.17 31.08 34.29
C PRO A 671 1.54 30.58 34.78
N ASN A 672 2.05 29.46 34.27
CA ASN A 672 3.37 28.92 34.60
C ASN A 672 4.45 29.24 33.56
N SER A 673 4.16 30.14 32.61
CA SER A 673 5.15 30.55 31.62
C SER A 673 6.39 31.17 32.29
N LYS A 674 7.56 30.90 31.73
CA LYS A 674 8.85 31.26 32.33
C LYS A 674 9.80 31.85 31.30
N LEU A 675 10.50 32.91 31.70
CA LEU A 675 11.64 33.44 30.96
C LEU A 675 12.88 32.61 31.35
N GLU A 676 13.38 31.80 30.43
CA GLU A 676 14.46 30.85 30.70
C GLU A 676 15.85 31.50 30.64
N GLY A 677 16.00 32.55 29.83
CA GLY A 677 17.29 33.21 29.62
C GLY A 677 17.40 33.84 28.24
N ILE A 678 18.62 34.26 27.92
CA ILE A 678 19.01 34.70 26.58
C ILE A 678 19.82 33.58 25.91
N THR A 679 19.55 33.31 24.64
CA THR A 679 20.31 32.38 23.79
C THR A 679 20.60 33.03 22.43
N SER A 680 21.49 32.44 21.64
CA SER A 680 21.60 32.73 20.20
C SER A 680 20.78 31.70 19.40
N ILE A 681 20.05 32.16 18.38
CA ILE A 681 19.40 31.35 17.34
C ILE A 681 19.76 32.01 16.00
N ASN A 682 20.34 31.28 15.05
CA ASN A 682 20.73 31.82 13.73
C ASN A 682 21.58 33.12 13.82
N ASN A 683 22.54 33.16 14.74
CA ASN A 683 23.39 34.33 15.05
C ASN A 683 22.61 35.57 15.53
N GLN A 684 21.38 35.40 15.99
CA GLN A 684 20.58 36.44 16.61
C GLN A 684 20.34 36.12 18.08
N GLU A 685 20.67 37.08 18.93
CA GLU A 685 20.37 37.02 20.35
C GLU A 685 18.84 37.06 20.55
N ALA A 686 18.31 36.15 21.37
CA ALA A 686 16.90 35.98 21.62
C ALA A 686 16.56 35.59 23.06
N TYR A 687 15.45 36.13 23.57
CA TYR A 687 14.83 35.69 24.82
C TYR A 687 14.11 34.36 24.60
N ALA A 688 14.41 33.36 25.43
CA ALA A 688 13.72 32.08 25.45
C ALA A 688 12.58 32.10 26.47
N VAL A 689 11.34 31.95 26.00
CA VAL A 689 10.13 31.92 26.84
C VAL A 689 9.50 30.54 26.76
N SER A 690 9.53 29.79 27.85
CA SER A 690 8.89 28.48 27.96
C SER A 690 7.45 28.60 28.48
N TYR A 691 6.56 27.76 27.98
CA TYR A 691 5.15 27.69 28.38
C TYR A 691 4.54 26.35 27.98
N LYS A 692 3.37 26.03 28.53
CA LYS A 692 2.53 24.92 28.08
C LYS A 692 1.39 25.45 27.22
N ASP A 693 1.35 25.05 25.95
CA ASP A 693 0.27 25.48 25.04
C ASP A 693 -1.08 24.88 25.49
N ALA A 694 -2.09 25.74 25.65
CA ALA A 694 -3.42 25.32 26.14
C ALA A 694 -4.23 24.52 25.11
N THR A 695 -3.95 24.69 23.81
CA THR A 695 -4.66 24.01 22.72
C THR A 695 -4.12 22.58 22.54
N TYR A 696 -2.80 22.41 22.59
CA TYR A 696 -2.13 21.14 22.27
C TYR A 696 -1.57 20.41 23.51
N GLY A 697 -1.48 21.09 24.66
CA GLY A 697 -0.93 20.55 25.90
C GLY A 697 0.60 20.37 25.90
N THR A 698 1.29 20.89 24.88
CA THR A 698 2.72 20.68 24.62
C THR A 698 3.60 21.71 25.32
N LYS A 699 4.80 21.31 25.75
CA LYS A 699 5.83 22.23 26.24
C LYS A 699 6.49 22.94 25.06
N MET A 700 6.32 24.25 25.02
CA MET A 700 6.83 25.11 23.98
C MET A 700 7.93 26.02 24.54
N THR A 701 8.87 26.39 23.69
CA THR A 701 9.82 27.50 23.93
C THR A 701 9.79 28.43 22.73
N ASN A 702 9.32 29.66 22.90
CA ASN A 702 9.38 30.69 21.86
C ASN A 702 10.66 31.52 22.03
N TYR A 703 11.29 31.87 20.91
CA TYR A 703 12.51 32.67 20.87
C TYR A 703 12.22 34.03 20.23
N TYR A 704 12.36 35.09 21.03
CA TYR A 704 12.08 36.48 20.62
C TYR A 704 13.39 37.26 20.47
N CYS A 705 13.67 37.79 19.27
CA CYS A 705 14.91 38.52 19.01
C CYS A 705 15.03 39.75 19.92
N THR A 706 16.18 39.91 20.59
CA THR A 706 16.39 41.03 21.54
C THR A 706 16.48 42.39 20.84
N LYS A 707 16.84 42.41 19.55
CA LYS A 707 16.97 43.64 18.74
C LYS A 707 15.65 44.07 18.09
N THR A 708 14.93 43.13 17.46
CA THR A 708 13.72 43.44 16.69
C THR A 708 12.43 43.24 17.49
N GLY A 709 12.45 42.45 18.56
CA GLY A 709 11.27 42.02 19.30
C GLY A 709 10.44 40.94 18.60
N LEU A 710 10.73 40.61 17.34
CA LEU A 710 9.98 39.60 16.58
C LEU A 710 10.32 38.17 17.06
N ILE A 711 9.35 37.26 16.94
CA ILE A 711 9.59 35.84 17.16
C ILE A 711 10.40 35.27 15.98
N ILE A 712 11.53 34.63 16.26
CA ILE A 712 12.44 34.11 15.22
C ILE A 712 12.49 32.59 15.18
N ALA A 713 12.08 31.94 16.27
CA ALA A 713 11.87 30.50 16.31
C ALA A 713 10.85 30.10 17.37
N SER A 714 10.27 28.93 17.20
CA SER A 714 9.50 28.23 18.23
C SER A 714 9.93 26.77 18.28
N ASN A 715 10.21 26.28 19.48
CA ASN A 715 10.58 24.90 19.72
C ASN A 715 9.45 24.19 20.47
N ALA A 716 9.00 23.07 19.93
CA ALA A 716 8.12 22.13 20.61
C ALA A 716 8.96 20.96 21.14
N LYS A 717 8.94 20.77 22.47
CA LYS A 717 9.65 19.66 23.12
C LYS A 717 8.67 18.61 23.64
N ILE A 718 8.86 17.37 23.18
CA ILE A 718 7.93 16.27 23.37
C ILE A 718 8.78 15.02 23.58
N ASP A 719 8.83 14.52 24.81
CA ASP A 719 9.70 13.40 25.19
C ASP A 719 11.18 13.63 24.77
N ASN A 720 11.74 12.72 23.96
CA ASN A 720 13.10 12.79 23.42
C ASN A 720 13.19 13.48 22.05
N THR A 721 12.08 13.97 21.52
CA THR A 721 12.01 14.63 20.20
C THR A 721 11.77 16.12 20.36
N SER A 722 12.51 16.88 19.56
CA SER A 722 12.47 18.33 19.51
C SER A 722 12.19 18.74 18.07
N SER A 723 11.14 19.53 17.89
CA SER A 723 10.81 20.14 16.60
C SER A 723 11.00 21.65 16.72
N THR A 724 11.79 22.25 15.85
CA THR A 724 12.02 23.70 15.85
C THR A 724 11.57 24.30 14.53
N SER A 725 10.64 25.25 14.59
CA SER A 725 10.23 26.08 13.46
C SER A 725 10.96 27.42 13.52
N TYR A 726 11.61 27.79 12.43
CA TYR A 726 12.31 29.06 12.24
C TYR A 726 11.47 29.99 11.37
N PHE A 727 11.29 31.23 11.82
CA PHE A 727 10.46 32.23 11.14
C PHE A 727 11.35 33.30 10.50
N THR A 728 11.21 33.45 9.19
CA THR A 728 12.02 34.37 8.38
C THR A 728 11.18 35.10 7.34
N ASP A 729 11.79 36.04 6.62
CA ASP A 729 11.12 36.87 5.60
C ASP A 729 9.89 37.60 6.16
N TYR A 730 10.12 38.38 7.21
CA TYR A 730 9.07 39.17 7.83
C TYR A 730 8.66 40.32 6.90
N ARG A 731 7.36 40.39 6.57
CA ARG A 731 6.80 41.44 5.72
C ARG A 731 5.62 42.12 6.41
N GLU A 732 5.46 43.40 6.13
CA GLU A 732 4.32 44.17 6.61
C GLU A 732 3.09 43.94 5.73
N VAL A 733 1.97 43.57 6.34
CA VAL A 733 0.65 43.48 5.70
C VAL A 733 -0.32 44.30 6.52
N ASN A 734 -0.84 45.37 5.93
CA ASN A 734 -1.76 46.32 6.57
C ASN A 734 -1.25 46.84 7.93
N GLY A 735 0.06 47.14 8.01
CA GLY A 735 0.69 47.65 9.23
C GLY A 735 1.02 46.61 10.29
N ILE A 736 0.96 45.32 9.97
CA ILE A 736 1.25 44.19 10.87
C ILE A 736 2.32 43.28 10.23
N MET A 737 3.35 42.91 10.99
CA MET A 737 4.46 42.08 10.53
C MET A 737 4.12 40.60 10.64
N PHE A 738 4.25 39.87 9.54
CA PHE A 738 4.06 38.41 9.47
C PHE A 738 5.28 37.72 8.85
N PRO A 739 5.64 36.50 9.29
CA PRO A 739 6.66 35.71 8.62
C PRO A 739 6.09 35.12 7.32
N PHE A 740 6.79 35.32 6.20
CA PHE A 740 6.42 34.72 4.91
C PHE A 740 7.17 33.42 4.62
N LYS A 741 8.13 33.04 5.46
CA LYS A 741 8.86 31.78 5.32
C LYS A 741 9.03 31.10 6.68
N THR A 742 8.58 29.87 6.77
CA THR A 742 8.78 28.99 7.92
C THR A 742 9.60 27.78 7.49
N THR A 743 10.68 27.50 8.21
CA THR A 743 11.47 26.28 8.04
C THR A 743 11.36 25.45 9.31
N THR A 744 10.81 24.24 9.22
CA THR A 744 10.65 23.36 10.37
C THR A 744 11.68 22.25 10.31
N ALA A 745 12.40 22.01 11.41
CA ALA A 745 13.40 20.95 11.52
C ALA A 745 13.03 19.97 12.64
N THR A 746 12.92 18.68 12.31
CA THR A 746 12.60 17.60 13.25
C THR A 746 13.45 16.37 12.94
N ASN A 747 14.21 15.86 13.91
CA ASN A 747 15.00 14.62 13.78
C ASN A 747 15.90 14.54 12.52
N GLY A 748 16.48 15.66 12.09
CA GLY A 748 17.37 15.73 10.92
C GLY A 748 16.68 15.90 9.56
N VAL A 749 15.35 15.96 9.52
CA VAL A 749 14.55 16.29 8.33
C VAL A 749 14.06 17.74 8.44
N SER A 750 14.18 18.52 7.37
CA SER A 750 13.65 19.87 7.28
C SER A 750 12.52 19.99 6.25
N SER A 751 11.49 20.76 6.57
CA SER A 751 10.44 21.18 5.64
C SER A 751 10.44 22.71 5.52
N GLU A 752 10.04 23.20 4.34
CA GLU A 752 9.89 24.64 4.09
C GLU A 752 8.44 24.94 3.67
N MET A 753 7.88 25.98 4.28
CA MET A 753 6.58 26.54 3.93
C MET A 753 6.75 28.03 3.63
N VAL A 754 6.25 28.46 2.47
CA VAL A 754 6.28 29.84 2.01
C VAL A 754 4.86 30.39 1.91
N THR A 755 4.60 31.52 2.54
CA THR A 755 3.37 32.28 2.33
C THR A 755 3.47 33.00 1.00
N THR A 756 2.64 32.63 0.04
CA THR A 756 2.59 33.23 -1.30
C THR A 756 1.62 34.39 -1.39
N GLU A 757 0.61 34.42 -0.51
CA GLU A 757 -0.36 35.51 -0.39
C GLU A 757 -0.84 35.60 1.05
N LEU A 758 -0.92 36.83 1.58
CA LEU A 758 -1.52 37.13 2.87
C LEU A 758 -2.31 38.43 2.75
N LEU A 759 -3.62 38.36 2.97
CA LEU A 759 -4.52 39.51 2.97
C LEU A 759 -5.16 39.64 4.35
N VAL A 760 -5.21 40.87 4.86
CA VAL A 760 -5.86 41.23 6.12
C VAL A 760 -7.02 42.17 5.81
N ASN A 761 -8.20 41.88 6.37
CA ASN A 761 -9.44 42.64 6.18
C ASN A 761 -9.90 42.72 4.71
N GLN A 762 -9.49 41.77 3.87
CA GLN A 762 -9.79 41.70 2.43
C GLN A 762 -9.89 40.23 1.99
N GLY A 763 -10.61 39.97 0.89
CA GLY A 763 -10.60 38.66 0.21
C GLY A 763 -11.41 37.53 0.88
N VAL A 764 -12.14 37.84 1.95
CA VAL A 764 -13.04 36.93 2.67
C VAL A 764 -14.48 37.42 2.53
N TYR A 765 -15.35 36.55 2.03
CA TYR A 765 -16.78 36.80 1.83
C TYR A 765 -17.60 35.75 2.58
N GLU A 766 -18.85 36.07 2.93
CA GLU A 766 -19.73 35.12 3.63
C GLU A 766 -19.96 33.81 2.84
N THR A 767 -19.98 33.92 1.50
CA THR A 767 -20.07 32.76 0.59
C THR A 767 -18.87 31.82 0.65
N ASP A 768 -17.72 32.29 1.16
CA ASP A 768 -16.55 31.42 1.36
C ASP A 768 -16.81 30.39 2.48
N PHE A 769 -17.83 30.60 3.34
CA PHE A 769 -18.14 29.75 4.48
C PHE A 769 -19.38 28.87 4.27
N GLN A 770 -19.83 28.65 3.03
CA GLN A 770 -21.05 27.87 2.71
C GLN A 770 -20.78 26.47 2.17
#